data_AF-A0A8C0YXT0-F1
#
_entry.id   AF-A0A8C0YXT0-F1
#
_cell.length_a   1.000
_cell.length_b   1.000
_cell.length_c   1.000
_cell.angle_alpha   90.00
_cell.angle_beta   90.00
_cell.angle_gamma   90.00
#
_symmetry.space_group_name_H-M   'P 1'
#
loop_
_entity.id
_entity.type
_entity.pdbx_description
1 polymer ?
#
loop_
_entity_poly.entity_id
_entity_poly.type
_entity_poly.pdbx_seq_one_letter_code
_entity_poly.pdbx_strand_id
1 'polypeptide(L)'
;MPTVISASVAPRTRAEPRSPGPIPHPDQGRTTEAGGANPSGIYSAIISRNFPVIGVKEKTFEQLRKKCLDKKVLYLDPEFPPDETSLFYSQKFPIQFIWKRPPEICENPRFIIGGANRTDICQGDLGDCWFLAAIACLTLNERLLFRVIPHDQSFTENYAGIFHFQFWRYGDWVDVVIDDCLPTYNNQLVFTKSNHRNEFWSALLEKAYAKLHGSYEALKGGNTTEAMEDFTGGVTEFFEIKDAPRDMYKIMKKAIERGSLMGCSIDDGTNMTYGTSPSGLKMGELIARMVRNMDNSQLRDSDLVPRGSDDRPTRTIVPVQYETRMACGLVKGHAYSVTGLEEALFKGEKVKLVRLRNPWGQVEWNGSWSDGWKDWSFVDKAEKARLQHQVTEDGEFWMSYDDFIYHFTKLEICNLTADALESDKLQSWTVSVNEGRWVRGCSAGGCRNFPDTFWTNPQYRLKLLEEDDDPDDSEVICSFLVALMQKNRRKDRKLGANLFTIGFAIYEVPKEMHGNKQHLQKDFFLYNASKARSKTYINIREVSERFRLPPSEYVIVPSTYEPHQEGEFILRVFSEKRNLSEEVENTISVDRPVKKKKAKPIIFVSDRANSNKELGVDQESEEGKDKTSPDKPEKSPQPRPGNTDQESEEQLQFRNIFRQIAGDDMEVCADELKNILNMVVNKNKDLKTQGFTLESCRSMIALLDTDGSGRLNLQEFHHLWKKIKAWQKIFKHYDTDQSGTINSYEMRNAVNDAGFHLNSQLYDIITMRYADKHMNIDFDSFICCFVRLEGMFRAFNAFDKDGDGIIKLNVLEWLQLTMYA
;
A
#
# COMPACT_ATOMS: atom_id res chain seq x y z
N MET A 1 -39.50 -62.94 24.85
CA MET A 1 -40.75 -63.00 25.64
C MET A 1 -40.42 -62.70 27.10
N PRO A 2 -41.38 -62.28 27.94
CA PRO A 2 -42.72 -61.71 27.65
C PRO A 2 -42.69 -60.16 27.78
N THR A 3 -43.72 -59.32 27.59
CA THR A 3 -45.14 -59.42 27.11
C THR A 3 -45.46 -58.05 26.45
N VAL A 4 -46.12 -57.82 25.30
CA VAL A 4 -47.02 -58.57 24.38
C VAL A 4 -48.53 -58.41 24.70
N ILE A 5 -49.27 -57.78 23.75
CA ILE A 5 -50.73 -57.43 23.68
C ILE A 5 -51.27 -56.52 24.82
N SER A 6 -52.27 -55.64 24.65
CA SER A 6 -53.24 -55.31 23.56
C SER A 6 -53.58 -53.78 23.59
N ALA A 7 -54.46 -53.13 22.81
CA ALA A 7 -55.53 -53.56 21.89
C ALA A 7 -55.63 -52.70 20.58
N SER A 8 -56.80 -52.12 20.25
CA SER A 8 -57.27 -52.07 18.84
C SER A 8 -58.43 -51.10 18.50
N VAL A 9 -58.77 -51.05 17.19
CA VAL A 9 -59.96 -50.45 16.52
C VAL A 9 -59.93 -48.92 16.24
N ALA A 10 -60.19 -48.56 14.98
CA ALA A 10 -60.37 -47.19 14.47
C ALA A 10 -61.85 -46.93 14.10
N PRO A 11 -62.28 -45.67 13.85
CA PRO A 11 -62.44 -45.28 12.43
C PRO A 11 -62.28 -43.79 12.06
N ARG A 12 -62.00 -43.56 10.76
CA ARG A 12 -62.42 -42.43 9.90
C ARG A 12 -62.01 -40.97 10.23
N THR A 13 -61.04 -40.50 9.44
CA THR A 13 -61.05 -39.23 8.69
C THR A 13 -61.32 -37.90 9.43
N ARG A 14 -60.24 -37.17 9.74
CA ARG A 14 -60.18 -35.70 9.61
C ARG A 14 -58.75 -35.28 9.24
N ALA A 15 -58.57 -34.20 8.49
CA ALA A 15 -57.25 -33.74 8.09
C ALA A 15 -56.53 -33.02 9.25
N GLU A 16 -55.22 -33.26 9.39
CA GLU A 16 -54.41 -32.65 10.46
C GLU A 16 -53.93 -31.23 10.10
N PRO A 17 -53.87 -30.29 11.05
CA PRO A 17 -53.28 -28.98 10.85
C PRO A 17 -51.75 -29.05 10.93
N ARG A 18 -51.05 -28.50 9.92
CA ARG A 18 -49.60 -28.29 9.98
C ARG A 18 -49.28 -26.95 10.67
N SER A 19 -48.43 -27.00 11.69
CA SER A 19 -47.82 -25.82 12.30
C SER A 19 -46.86 -25.10 11.31
N PRO A 20 -46.54 -23.81 11.52
CA PRO A 20 -46.00 -22.96 10.45
C PRO A 20 -44.57 -23.32 10.00
N GLY A 21 -44.33 -23.22 8.69
CA GLY A 21 -42.98 -23.15 8.13
C GLY A 21 -42.36 -21.74 8.28
N PRO A 22 -41.05 -21.58 8.00
CA PRO A 22 -40.37 -20.29 8.06
C PRO A 22 -40.95 -19.28 7.07
N ILE A 23 -40.96 -18.01 7.46
CA ILE A 23 -41.54 -16.89 6.71
C ILE A 23 -40.62 -16.55 5.51
N PRO A 24 -41.16 -16.38 4.29
CA PRO A 24 -40.37 -15.95 3.14
C PRO A 24 -40.05 -14.45 3.21
N HIS A 25 -38.78 -14.08 2.98
CA HIS A 25 -38.42 -12.72 2.59
C HIS A 25 -38.69 -12.52 1.08
N PRO A 26 -39.03 -11.29 0.63
CA PRO A 26 -39.59 -11.07 -0.70
C PRO A 26 -38.53 -11.11 -1.82
N ASP A 27 -38.92 -11.69 -2.96
CA ASP A 27 -38.23 -11.53 -4.24
C ASP A 27 -38.20 -10.06 -4.67
N GLN A 28 -37.03 -9.56 -5.09
CA GLN A 28 -36.93 -8.40 -5.97
C GLN A 28 -35.87 -8.62 -7.06
N GLY A 29 -36.36 -8.78 -8.30
CA GLY A 29 -35.70 -8.29 -9.51
C GLY A 29 -34.30 -8.80 -9.85
N ARG A 30 -34.22 -9.80 -10.73
CA ARG A 30 -33.06 -9.91 -11.64
C ARG A 30 -33.04 -8.71 -12.59
N THR A 31 -32.21 -7.72 -12.33
CA THR A 31 -31.72 -6.79 -13.36
C THR A 31 -30.41 -7.31 -13.94
N THR A 32 -30.42 -7.62 -15.24
CA THR A 32 -29.21 -8.02 -15.98
C THR A 32 -28.49 -6.77 -16.50
N GLU A 33 -27.46 -6.32 -15.78
CA GLU A 33 -26.47 -5.39 -16.33
C GLU A 33 -25.08 -5.99 -16.24
N ALA A 34 -24.33 -5.89 -17.35
CA ALA A 34 -22.95 -6.34 -17.42
C ALA A 34 -22.02 -5.16 -17.07
N GLY A 35 -21.47 -5.17 -15.85
CA GLY A 35 -20.52 -4.16 -15.39
C GLY A 35 -19.54 -4.75 -14.38
N GLY A 36 -18.27 -4.86 -14.76
CA GLY A 36 -17.21 -5.33 -13.86
C GLY A 36 -16.85 -4.25 -12.83
N ALA A 37 -17.49 -4.30 -11.67
CA ALA A 37 -17.18 -3.41 -10.55
C ALA A 37 -15.85 -3.81 -9.89
N ASN A 38 -14.76 -3.13 -10.28
CA ASN A 38 -13.46 -3.24 -9.61
C ASN A 38 -13.57 -2.72 -8.16
N PRO A 39 -13.36 -3.55 -7.12
CA PRO A 39 -13.37 -3.08 -5.72
C PRO A 39 -12.06 -2.36 -5.34
N SER A 40 -11.12 -2.21 -6.27
CA SER A 40 -9.86 -1.48 -6.10
C SER A 40 -10.00 0.05 -6.15
N GLY A 41 -11.09 0.59 -6.70
CA GLY A 41 -11.23 2.02 -6.93
C GLY A 41 -11.53 2.86 -5.67
N ILE A 42 -10.98 4.07 -5.62
CA ILE A 42 -11.40 5.31 -4.91
C ILE A 42 -11.85 5.15 -3.44
N TYR A 43 -12.91 4.41 -3.15
CA TYR A 43 -13.39 4.13 -1.79
C TYR A 43 -12.37 3.38 -0.94
N SER A 44 -11.52 2.55 -1.55
CA SER A 44 -10.40 1.87 -0.89
C SER A 44 -9.49 2.87 -0.15
N ALA A 45 -9.09 3.96 -0.81
CA ALA A 45 -8.26 5.02 -0.25
C ALA A 45 -8.96 5.78 0.91
N ILE A 46 -10.28 5.88 0.91
CA ILE A 46 -11.04 6.48 2.02
C ILE A 46 -11.04 5.55 3.25
N ILE A 47 -11.18 4.24 3.04
CA ILE A 47 -11.15 3.25 4.12
C ILE A 47 -9.74 3.15 4.73
N SER A 48 -8.68 3.11 3.91
CA SER A 48 -7.29 3.14 4.40
C SER A 48 -6.99 4.41 5.22
N ARG A 49 -7.44 5.60 4.77
CA ARG A 49 -7.29 6.86 5.52
C ARG A 49 -8.03 6.87 6.87
N ASN A 50 -9.12 6.12 7.00
CA ASN A 50 -9.91 6.05 8.23
C ASN A 50 -9.46 4.94 9.20
N PHE A 51 -8.63 3.99 8.78
CA PHE A 51 -8.15 2.90 9.64
C PHE A 51 -7.43 3.39 10.92
N PRO A 52 -6.56 4.42 10.88
CA PRO A 52 -5.97 5.00 12.09
C PRO A 52 -6.98 5.71 13.02
N VAL A 53 -8.12 6.14 12.49
CA VAL A 53 -9.16 6.88 13.24
C VAL A 53 -10.16 5.92 13.90
N ILE A 54 -10.49 4.81 13.24
CA ILE A 54 -11.30 3.73 13.81
C ILE A 54 -10.40 2.82 14.65
N GLY A 55 -9.98 3.33 15.81
CA GLY A 55 -9.04 2.70 16.74
C GLY A 55 -9.55 1.43 17.44
N VAL A 56 -9.99 0.43 16.69
CA VAL A 56 -10.07 -0.96 17.16
C VAL A 56 -8.62 -1.44 17.32
N LYS A 57 -8.06 -1.25 18.52
CA LYS A 57 -6.76 -1.83 18.85
C LYS A 57 -6.82 -3.34 18.65
N GLU A 58 -6.06 -3.84 17.69
CA GLU A 58 -5.81 -5.27 17.52
C GLU A 58 -5.26 -5.84 18.82
N LYS A 59 -5.69 -7.06 19.16
CA LYS A 59 -5.39 -7.66 20.46
C LYS A 59 -4.07 -8.39 20.35
N THR A 60 -3.11 -8.05 21.21
CA THR A 60 -1.77 -8.67 21.17
C THR A 60 -1.89 -10.19 21.32
N PHE A 61 -0.90 -10.90 20.75
CA PHE A 61 -0.73 -12.34 20.92
C PHE A 61 -0.97 -12.80 22.38
N GLU A 62 -0.42 -12.07 23.35
CA GLU A 62 -0.54 -12.38 24.78
C GLU A 62 -1.99 -12.27 25.28
N GLN A 63 -2.73 -11.24 24.86
CA GLN A 63 -4.13 -11.03 25.23
C GLN A 63 -5.03 -12.14 24.66
N LEU A 64 -4.76 -12.56 23.42
CA LEU A 64 -5.48 -13.65 22.77
C LEU A 64 -5.12 -15.01 23.40
N ARG A 65 -3.84 -15.30 23.60
CA ARG A 65 -3.33 -16.50 24.28
C ARG A 65 -3.92 -16.63 25.69
N LYS A 66 -3.84 -15.57 26.50
CA LYS A 66 -4.42 -15.55 27.86
C LYS A 66 -5.93 -15.79 27.83
N LYS A 67 -6.68 -15.08 26.98
CA LYS A 67 -8.14 -15.27 26.83
C LYS A 67 -8.51 -16.72 26.46
N CYS A 68 -7.69 -17.40 25.66
CA CYS A 68 -7.91 -18.79 25.27
C CYS A 68 -7.58 -19.76 26.42
N LEU A 69 -6.47 -19.54 27.14
CA LEU A 69 -6.10 -20.30 28.35
C LEU A 69 -7.15 -20.16 29.47
N ASP A 70 -7.55 -18.93 29.80
CA ASP A 70 -8.57 -18.61 30.80
C ASP A 70 -9.92 -19.32 30.50
N LYS A 71 -10.24 -19.49 29.22
CA LYS A 71 -11.45 -20.18 28.73
C LYS A 71 -11.28 -21.67 28.46
N LYS A 72 -10.06 -22.20 28.52
CA LYS A 72 -9.70 -23.57 28.13
C LYS A 72 -10.18 -23.96 26.72
N VAL A 73 -10.04 -23.04 25.76
CA VAL A 73 -10.29 -23.30 24.33
C VAL A 73 -9.00 -23.07 23.54
N LEU A 74 -8.87 -23.76 22.41
CA LEU A 74 -7.83 -23.42 21.43
C LEU A 74 -8.27 -22.19 20.62
N TYR A 75 -7.31 -21.36 20.23
CA TYR A 75 -7.54 -20.23 19.35
C TYR A 75 -7.95 -20.71 17.96
N LEU A 76 -8.86 -19.97 17.33
CA LEU A 76 -9.30 -20.12 15.96
C LEU A 76 -9.25 -18.73 15.35
N ASP A 77 -8.54 -18.59 14.24
CA ASP A 77 -8.29 -17.29 13.60
C ASP A 77 -9.53 -16.84 12.81
N PRO A 78 -10.20 -15.74 13.21
CA PRO A 78 -11.39 -15.26 12.50
C PRO A 78 -11.06 -14.51 11.21
N GLU A 79 -9.79 -14.17 10.96
CA GLU A 79 -9.33 -13.41 9.79
C GLU A 79 -8.69 -14.31 8.74
N PHE A 80 -8.24 -15.51 9.15
CA PHE A 80 -7.63 -16.52 8.29
C PHE A 80 -8.15 -17.92 8.67
N PRO A 81 -9.45 -18.18 8.43
CA PRO A 81 -10.10 -19.40 8.91
C PRO A 81 -9.50 -20.67 8.26
N PRO A 82 -9.59 -21.83 8.91
CA PRO A 82 -9.15 -23.11 8.36
C PRO A 82 -10.18 -23.67 7.35
N ASP A 83 -10.38 -22.95 6.24
CA ASP A 83 -11.21 -23.36 5.11
C ASP A 83 -10.59 -22.93 3.76
N GLU A 84 -11.27 -23.25 2.66
CA GLU A 84 -10.81 -23.00 1.29
C GLU A 84 -10.51 -21.51 0.99
N THR A 85 -11.13 -20.56 1.70
CA THR A 85 -10.93 -19.11 1.46
C THR A 85 -9.53 -18.62 1.85
N SER A 86 -8.90 -19.27 2.83
CA SER A 86 -7.49 -19.06 3.20
C SER A 86 -6.53 -19.76 2.23
N LEU A 87 -7.00 -20.73 1.44
CA LEU A 87 -6.18 -21.48 0.50
C LEU A 87 -6.13 -20.80 -0.88
N PHE A 88 -7.27 -20.71 -1.57
CA PHE A 88 -7.35 -20.39 -2.99
C PHE A 88 -8.54 -19.46 -3.30
N TYR A 89 -8.31 -18.46 -4.16
CA TYR A 89 -9.31 -17.51 -4.63
C TYR A 89 -9.67 -17.68 -6.10
N SER A 90 -8.80 -18.29 -6.92
CA SER A 90 -9.01 -18.36 -8.38
C SER A 90 -9.91 -19.51 -8.84
N GLN A 91 -9.77 -20.70 -8.25
CA GLN A 91 -10.51 -21.92 -8.61
C GLN A 91 -10.73 -22.80 -7.37
N LYS A 92 -11.90 -23.47 -7.31
CA LYS A 92 -12.19 -24.47 -6.26
C LYS A 92 -11.46 -25.78 -6.56
N PHE A 93 -10.87 -26.40 -5.54
CA PHE A 93 -10.24 -27.71 -5.68
C PHE A 93 -11.27 -28.86 -5.82
N PRO A 94 -10.90 -29.96 -6.52
CA PRO A 94 -11.64 -31.22 -6.54
C PRO A 94 -11.30 -32.14 -5.35
N ILE A 95 -10.22 -31.84 -4.61
CA ILE A 95 -9.86 -32.47 -3.33
C ILE A 95 -10.26 -31.51 -2.21
N GLN A 96 -10.89 -32.03 -1.17
CA GLN A 96 -11.12 -31.29 0.07
C GLN A 96 -9.89 -31.44 0.98
N PHE A 97 -9.26 -30.33 1.36
CA PHE A 97 -8.18 -30.35 2.34
C PHE A 97 -8.73 -30.51 3.76
N ILE A 98 -8.02 -31.27 4.59
CA ILE A 98 -8.35 -31.44 6.01
C ILE A 98 -7.38 -30.58 6.81
N TRP A 99 -7.87 -29.47 7.34
CA TRP A 99 -7.09 -28.66 8.28
C TRP A 99 -6.93 -29.39 9.61
N LYS A 100 -5.69 -29.49 10.11
CA LYS A 100 -5.33 -30.19 11.35
C LYS A 100 -4.31 -29.42 12.15
N ARG A 101 -4.36 -29.50 13.47
CA ARG A 101 -3.31 -28.98 14.35
C ARG A 101 -2.17 -30.00 14.50
N PRO A 102 -0.91 -29.59 14.74
CA PRO A 102 0.21 -30.50 14.97
C PRO A 102 -0.03 -31.67 15.94
N PRO A 103 -0.74 -31.51 17.09
CA PRO A 103 -1.08 -32.64 17.98
C PRO A 103 -2.04 -33.68 17.37
N GLU A 104 -2.69 -33.36 16.25
CA GLU A 104 -3.59 -34.25 15.49
C GLU A 104 -2.90 -34.88 14.26
N ILE A 105 -1.64 -34.49 14.01
CA ILE A 105 -0.81 -34.94 12.89
C ILE A 105 0.27 -35.92 13.40
N CYS A 106 0.95 -35.60 14.50
CA CYS A 106 1.99 -36.44 15.08
C CYS A 106 1.97 -36.46 16.62
N GLU A 107 2.65 -37.45 17.21
CA GLU A 107 2.97 -37.42 18.64
C GLU A 107 4.08 -36.40 18.93
N ASN A 108 4.04 -35.79 20.13
CA ASN A 108 5.06 -34.88 20.65
C ASN A 108 5.51 -33.77 19.66
N PRO A 109 4.58 -32.95 19.12
CA PRO A 109 4.92 -31.82 18.27
C PRO A 109 5.81 -30.81 19.00
N ARG A 110 6.76 -30.23 18.27
CA ARG A 110 7.71 -29.21 18.71
C ARG A 110 7.63 -28.02 17.76
N PHE A 111 7.87 -26.83 18.30
CA PHE A 111 7.94 -25.63 17.48
C PHE A 111 9.24 -25.68 16.66
N ILE A 112 10.38 -25.77 17.37
CA ILE A 112 11.74 -25.87 16.85
C ILE A 112 12.45 -27.05 17.55
N ILE A 113 13.34 -27.76 16.84
CA ILE A 113 14.15 -28.88 17.35
C ILE A 113 15.63 -28.62 17.03
N GLY A 114 16.47 -28.45 18.06
CA GLY A 114 17.92 -28.23 17.88
C GLY A 114 18.32 -26.81 17.44
N GLY A 115 17.36 -25.98 17.04
CA GLY A 115 17.56 -24.62 16.53
C GLY A 115 17.02 -24.53 15.11
N ALA A 116 16.33 -23.44 14.76
CA ALA A 116 15.66 -23.31 13.47
C ALA A 116 16.70 -23.17 12.34
N ASN A 117 16.82 -24.21 11.53
CA ASN A 117 17.89 -24.41 10.56
C ASN A 117 17.32 -24.47 9.13
N ARG A 118 18.13 -24.14 8.12
CA ARG A 118 17.72 -24.19 6.71
C ARG A 118 17.28 -25.59 6.27
N THR A 119 17.77 -26.64 6.92
CA THR A 119 17.36 -28.05 6.75
C THR A 119 15.90 -28.33 7.07
N ASP A 120 15.24 -27.45 7.82
CA ASP A 120 13.86 -27.59 8.32
C ASP A 120 12.84 -27.00 7.32
N ILE A 121 13.34 -26.62 6.14
CA ILE A 121 12.63 -25.92 5.08
C ILE A 121 12.72 -26.78 3.81
N CYS A 122 11.68 -27.58 3.60
CA CYS A 122 11.44 -28.34 2.38
C CYS A 122 10.12 -27.88 1.76
N GLN A 123 10.19 -27.37 0.52
CA GLN A 123 9.03 -26.90 -0.24
C GLN A 123 7.96 -28.00 -0.40
N GLY A 124 6.70 -27.62 -0.26
CA GLY A 124 5.55 -28.46 -0.61
C GLY A 124 5.22 -28.41 -2.11
N ASP A 125 3.96 -28.62 -2.46
CA ASP A 125 3.51 -28.47 -3.86
C ASP A 125 3.18 -27.02 -4.27
N LEU A 126 3.34 -26.04 -3.36
CA LEU A 126 3.14 -24.61 -3.63
C LEU A 126 4.33 -24.03 -4.44
N GLY A 127 4.07 -22.93 -5.15
CA GLY A 127 5.01 -22.29 -6.06
C GLY A 127 5.71 -21.07 -5.48
N ASP A 128 6.23 -21.19 -4.26
CA ASP A 128 6.72 -20.09 -3.42
C ASP A 128 8.19 -20.27 -2.98
N CYS A 129 8.99 -20.99 -3.79
CA CYS A 129 10.44 -21.17 -3.63
C CYS A 129 11.21 -19.91 -3.22
N TRP A 130 10.85 -18.74 -3.77
CA TRP A 130 11.40 -17.43 -3.44
C TRP A 130 11.29 -17.06 -1.95
N PHE A 131 10.19 -17.41 -1.30
CA PHE A 131 9.97 -17.15 0.12
C PHE A 131 10.77 -18.13 0.99
N LEU A 132 10.80 -19.41 0.59
CA LEU A 132 11.55 -20.45 1.30
C LEU A 132 13.08 -20.28 1.19
N ALA A 133 13.58 -19.80 0.04
CA ALA A 133 14.97 -19.40 -0.13
C ALA A 133 15.36 -18.25 0.81
N ALA A 134 14.46 -17.26 0.99
CA ALA A 134 14.68 -16.18 1.95
C ALA A 134 14.68 -16.66 3.41
N ILE A 135 13.81 -17.61 3.79
CA ILE A 135 13.85 -18.20 5.15
C ILE A 135 15.15 -18.98 5.35
N ALA A 136 15.61 -19.76 4.36
CA ALA A 136 16.87 -20.47 4.46
C ALA A 136 18.06 -19.52 4.67
N CYS A 137 18.08 -18.35 4.02
CA CYS A 137 19.03 -17.28 4.32
C CYS A 137 18.85 -16.70 5.74
N LEU A 138 17.61 -16.48 6.20
CA LEU A 138 17.30 -15.94 7.53
C LEU A 138 17.89 -16.80 8.65
N THR A 139 17.92 -18.13 8.51
CA THR A 139 18.53 -19.04 9.50
C THR A 139 20.05 -18.85 9.69
N LEU A 140 20.73 -18.16 8.76
CA LEU A 140 22.15 -17.83 8.88
C LEU A 140 22.41 -16.64 9.82
N ASN A 141 21.36 -15.93 10.25
CA ASN A 141 21.46 -14.75 11.12
C ASN A 141 20.45 -14.84 12.27
N GLU A 142 20.85 -15.51 13.35
CA GLU A 142 20.05 -15.74 14.57
C GLU A 142 19.33 -14.49 15.08
N ARG A 143 19.95 -13.31 15.02
CA ARG A 143 19.35 -12.06 15.52
C ARG A 143 18.13 -11.62 14.71
N LEU A 144 18.15 -11.85 13.39
CA LEU A 144 17.01 -11.58 12.51
C LEU A 144 15.98 -12.70 12.60
N LEU A 145 16.45 -13.95 12.66
CA LEU A 145 15.62 -15.13 12.86
C LEU A 145 14.73 -14.98 14.10
N PHE A 146 15.30 -14.58 15.25
CA PHE A 146 14.56 -14.38 16.50
C PHE A 146 13.75 -13.07 16.55
N ARG A 147 13.98 -12.15 15.61
CA ARG A 147 13.09 -11.00 15.39
C ARG A 147 11.83 -11.43 14.64
N VAL A 148 11.96 -12.26 13.60
CA VAL A 148 10.82 -12.79 12.82
C VAL A 148 10.06 -13.89 13.57
N ILE A 149 10.78 -14.73 14.35
CA ILE A 149 10.27 -15.90 15.05
C ILE A 149 10.51 -15.74 16.57
N PRO A 150 9.56 -15.17 17.32
CA PRO A 150 9.65 -15.05 18.78
C PRO A 150 9.80 -16.39 19.49
N HIS A 151 10.65 -16.43 20.52
CA HIS A 151 11.01 -17.65 21.27
C HIS A 151 9.96 -18.13 22.29
N ASP A 152 8.99 -17.32 22.71
CA ASP A 152 8.06 -17.65 23.80
C ASP A 152 6.89 -18.57 23.37
N GLN A 153 7.15 -19.42 22.38
CA GLN A 153 6.16 -20.19 21.63
C GLN A 153 6.42 -21.70 21.76
N SER A 154 5.39 -22.46 22.13
CA SER A 154 5.53 -23.89 22.46
C SER A 154 4.22 -24.65 22.31
N PHE A 155 4.30 -25.93 21.91
CA PHE A 155 3.19 -26.88 21.99
C PHE A 155 3.04 -27.52 23.38
N THR A 156 4.03 -27.36 24.27
CA THR A 156 4.04 -27.99 25.61
C THR A 156 3.84 -27.00 26.75
N GLU A 157 4.23 -25.74 26.59
CA GLU A 157 4.12 -24.71 27.63
C GLU A 157 3.15 -23.61 27.20
N ASN A 158 2.17 -23.28 28.06
CA ASN A 158 1.14 -22.27 27.79
C ASN A 158 0.41 -22.41 26.44
N TYR A 159 0.35 -23.64 25.90
CA TYR A 159 -0.24 -23.92 24.60
C TYR A 159 -1.75 -23.63 24.59
N ALA A 160 -2.17 -22.85 23.60
CA ALA A 160 -3.56 -22.53 23.33
C ALA A 160 -3.88 -22.54 21.83
N GLY A 161 -3.12 -23.29 21.03
CA GLY A 161 -3.32 -23.38 19.57
C GLY A 161 -3.15 -22.05 18.84
N ILE A 162 -2.21 -21.21 19.31
CA ILE A 162 -1.97 -19.83 18.87
C ILE A 162 -0.47 -19.57 18.77
N PHE A 163 -0.03 -18.92 17.70
CA PHE A 163 1.35 -18.56 17.39
C PHE A 163 1.41 -17.16 16.76
N HIS A 164 2.57 -16.54 16.72
CA HIS A 164 2.79 -15.24 16.08
C HIS A 164 4.19 -15.09 15.49
N PHE A 165 4.31 -14.23 14.47
CA PHE A 165 5.53 -13.96 13.73
C PHE A 165 5.61 -12.47 13.36
N GLN A 166 6.80 -11.89 13.31
CA GLN A 166 6.97 -10.46 13.04
C GLN A 166 7.52 -10.25 11.63
N PHE A 167 6.82 -9.44 10.83
CA PHE A 167 7.28 -9.06 9.50
C PHE A 167 7.44 -7.55 9.42
N TRP A 168 8.53 -7.07 8.82
CA TRP A 168 8.65 -5.66 8.48
C TRP A 168 7.72 -5.33 7.31
N ARG A 169 6.92 -4.27 7.44
CA ARG A 169 5.97 -3.81 6.42
C ARG A 169 5.99 -2.30 6.33
N TYR A 170 6.66 -1.80 5.28
CA TYR A 170 6.59 -0.40 4.85
C TYR A 170 7.01 0.63 5.93
N GLY A 171 7.96 0.27 6.77
CA GLY A 171 8.50 1.11 7.85
C GLY A 171 8.40 0.42 9.20
N ASP A 172 7.22 -0.13 9.49
CA ASP A 172 6.87 -0.72 10.79
C ASP A 172 7.10 -2.23 10.86
N TRP A 173 7.14 -2.77 12.08
CA TRP A 173 7.13 -4.21 12.34
C TRP A 173 5.73 -4.66 12.78
N VAL A 174 5.13 -5.56 12.01
CA VAL A 174 3.76 -6.05 12.20
C VAL A 174 3.79 -7.45 12.82
N ASP A 175 3.09 -7.62 13.95
CA ASP A 175 2.97 -8.88 14.68
C ASP A 175 1.77 -9.68 14.18
N VAL A 176 2.01 -10.70 13.34
CA VAL A 176 0.96 -11.49 12.69
C VAL A 176 0.63 -12.72 13.52
N VAL A 177 -0.51 -12.66 14.21
CA VAL A 177 -1.05 -13.77 15.02
C VAL A 177 -1.86 -14.73 14.15
N ILE A 178 -1.66 -16.04 14.35
CA ILE A 178 -2.37 -17.15 13.70
C ILE A 178 -2.80 -18.24 14.70
N ASP A 179 -3.74 -19.09 14.31
CA ASP A 179 -3.89 -20.43 14.92
C ASP A 179 -2.98 -21.48 14.26
N ASP A 180 -2.81 -22.63 14.91
CA ASP A 180 -1.95 -23.73 14.42
C ASP A 180 -2.65 -24.77 13.54
N CYS A 181 -3.86 -24.52 13.02
CA CYS A 181 -4.45 -25.41 12.02
C CYS A 181 -3.65 -25.30 10.70
N LEU A 182 -3.11 -26.40 10.20
CA LEU A 182 -2.34 -26.49 8.96
C LEU A 182 -3.08 -27.34 7.91
N PRO A 183 -2.99 -27.01 6.60
CA PRO A 183 -3.63 -27.80 5.54
C PRO A 183 -2.97 -29.18 5.38
N THR A 184 -3.77 -30.26 5.51
CA THR A 184 -3.29 -31.64 5.31
C THR A 184 -4.09 -32.40 4.27
N TYR A 185 -3.43 -33.39 3.67
CA TYR A 185 -4.03 -34.48 2.91
C TYR A 185 -3.36 -35.79 3.34
N ASN A 186 -4.14 -36.87 3.51
CA ASN A 186 -3.65 -38.16 4.02
C ASN A 186 -2.75 -38.08 5.27
N ASN A 187 -3.07 -37.14 6.18
CA ASN A 187 -2.31 -36.86 7.41
C ASN A 187 -0.85 -36.39 7.19
N GLN A 188 -0.58 -35.73 6.06
CA GLN A 188 0.68 -35.05 5.77
C GLN A 188 0.44 -33.59 5.40
N LEU A 189 1.42 -32.72 5.69
CA LEU A 189 1.41 -31.31 5.27
C LEU A 189 1.53 -31.22 3.75
N VAL A 190 0.72 -30.34 3.13
CA VAL A 190 0.66 -30.14 1.67
C VAL A 190 1.66 -29.10 1.19
N PHE A 191 1.92 -28.10 2.04
CA PHE A 191 2.84 -27.00 1.81
C PHE A 191 4.17 -27.24 2.56
N THR A 192 4.86 -26.20 3.04
CA THR A 192 6.17 -26.33 3.70
C THR A 192 6.16 -27.28 4.90
N LYS A 193 7.28 -28.00 5.07
CA LYS A 193 7.50 -28.97 6.16
C LYS A 193 9.00 -29.07 6.49
N SER A 194 9.30 -29.47 7.72
CA SER A 194 10.64 -29.90 8.12
C SER A 194 10.90 -31.36 7.73
N ASN A 195 12.18 -31.70 7.56
CA ASN A 195 12.64 -33.10 7.54
C ASN A 195 12.34 -33.83 8.86
N HIS A 196 12.24 -33.09 9.98
CA HIS A 196 11.74 -33.61 11.25
C HIS A 196 10.20 -33.59 11.28
N ARG A 197 9.58 -34.78 11.21
CA ARG A 197 8.12 -34.97 11.16
C ARG A 197 7.31 -34.35 12.31
N ASN A 198 7.96 -33.98 13.41
CA ASN A 198 7.33 -33.38 14.59
C ASN A 198 7.76 -31.92 14.81
N GLU A 199 8.31 -31.25 13.80
CA GLU A 199 8.68 -29.83 13.83
C GLU A 199 7.81 -29.00 12.87
N PHE A 200 7.41 -27.80 13.32
CA PHE A 200 6.33 -27.05 12.66
C PHE A 200 6.58 -25.54 12.49
N TRP A 201 7.72 -24.97 12.94
CA TRP A 201 7.97 -23.53 12.84
C TRP A 201 7.90 -23.01 11.40
N SER A 202 8.46 -23.73 10.43
CA SER A 202 8.53 -23.32 9.02
C SER A 202 7.15 -23.31 8.35
N ALA A 203 6.33 -24.33 8.62
CA ALA A 203 4.94 -24.40 8.16
C ALA A 203 4.04 -23.32 8.79
N LEU A 204 4.27 -22.95 10.05
CA LEU A 204 3.54 -21.88 10.74
C LEU A 204 3.98 -20.48 10.26
N LEU A 205 5.26 -20.28 9.98
CA LEU A 205 5.79 -19.05 9.38
C LEU A 205 5.22 -18.82 7.98
N GLU A 206 5.17 -19.86 7.16
CA GLU A 206 4.49 -19.87 5.86
C GLU A 206 3.00 -19.53 5.98
N LYS A 207 2.29 -20.11 6.95
CA LYS A 207 0.88 -19.76 7.24
C LYS A 207 0.71 -18.28 7.63
N ALA A 208 1.57 -17.74 8.48
CA ALA A 208 1.50 -16.34 8.89
C ALA A 208 1.75 -15.39 7.72
N TYR A 209 2.69 -15.73 6.83
CA TYR A 209 2.94 -14.96 5.61
C TYR A 209 1.80 -15.10 4.58
N ALA A 210 1.18 -16.27 4.48
CA ALA A 210 -0.05 -16.50 3.70
C ALA A 210 -1.23 -15.65 4.24
N LYS A 211 -1.39 -15.53 5.57
CA LYS A 211 -2.36 -14.61 6.21
C LYS A 211 -2.08 -13.15 5.85
N LEU A 212 -0.83 -12.72 5.96
CA LEU A 212 -0.40 -11.35 5.67
C LEU A 212 -0.75 -10.92 4.23
N HIS A 213 -0.60 -11.83 3.26
CA HIS A 213 -0.99 -11.65 1.85
C HIS A 213 -2.41 -12.15 1.52
N GLY A 214 -3.15 -12.61 2.52
CA GLY A 214 -4.58 -12.94 2.46
C GLY A 214 -4.98 -14.26 1.80
N SER A 215 -4.03 -15.14 1.44
CA SER A 215 -4.24 -16.54 1.02
C SER A 215 -2.91 -17.24 0.73
N TYR A 216 -2.86 -18.58 0.78
CA TYR A 216 -1.71 -19.34 0.28
C TYR A 216 -1.48 -19.12 -1.23
N GLU A 217 -2.54 -19.00 -2.04
CA GLU A 217 -2.42 -18.70 -3.47
C GLU A 217 -1.69 -17.38 -3.76
N ALA A 218 -1.78 -16.38 -2.88
CA ALA A 218 -1.07 -15.11 -3.05
C ALA A 218 0.47 -15.25 -2.99
N LEU A 219 1.00 -16.33 -2.38
CA LEU A 219 2.45 -16.58 -2.30
C LEU A 219 3.04 -17.14 -3.61
N LYS A 220 2.22 -17.76 -4.47
CA LYS A 220 2.62 -18.36 -5.76
C LYS A 220 3.35 -17.34 -6.65
N GLY A 221 4.64 -17.54 -6.89
CA GLY A 221 5.50 -16.68 -7.72
C GLY A 221 5.84 -15.34 -7.07
N GLY A 222 7.14 -15.04 -6.98
CA GLY A 222 7.69 -13.83 -6.37
C GLY A 222 9.20 -13.73 -6.57
N ASN A 223 9.79 -12.66 -6.09
CA ASN A 223 11.24 -12.48 -6.04
C ASN A 223 11.76 -12.67 -4.61
N THR A 224 12.94 -13.27 -4.43
CA THR A 224 13.54 -13.56 -3.12
C THR A 224 13.68 -12.31 -2.25
N THR A 225 13.98 -11.17 -2.88
CA THR A 225 14.05 -9.84 -2.26
C THR A 225 12.79 -9.45 -1.48
N GLU A 226 11.59 -9.80 -1.98
CA GLU A 226 10.32 -9.44 -1.33
C GLU A 226 10.21 -10.03 0.09
N ALA A 227 10.68 -11.27 0.26
CA ALA A 227 10.67 -11.95 1.54
C ALA A 227 11.83 -11.49 2.43
N MET A 228 13.02 -11.29 1.86
CA MET A 228 14.18 -10.77 2.60
C MET A 228 13.92 -9.37 3.18
N GLU A 229 13.26 -8.47 2.44
CA GLU A 229 12.78 -7.19 2.94
C GLU A 229 11.79 -7.38 4.10
N ASP A 230 10.78 -8.24 3.93
CA ASP A 230 9.77 -8.51 4.96
C ASP A 230 10.35 -9.18 6.22
N PHE A 231 11.53 -9.80 6.14
CA PHE A 231 12.26 -10.38 7.29
C PHE A 231 13.25 -9.43 7.97
N THR A 232 13.55 -8.26 7.39
CA THR A 232 14.68 -7.42 7.84
C THR A 232 14.39 -5.93 7.94
N GLY A 233 13.50 -5.40 7.10
CA GLY A 233 13.41 -3.97 6.83
C GLY A 233 14.61 -3.38 6.07
N GLY A 234 15.50 -4.25 5.59
CA GLY A 234 16.70 -3.89 4.82
C GLY A 234 16.39 -3.29 3.45
N VAL A 235 17.44 -3.00 2.70
CA VAL A 235 17.37 -2.47 1.34
C VAL A 235 17.97 -3.47 0.35
N THR A 236 17.32 -3.65 -0.79
CA THR A 236 17.71 -4.68 -1.76
C THR A 236 18.57 -4.13 -2.87
N GLU A 237 19.41 -4.98 -3.46
CA GLU A 237 20.22 -4.68 -4.64
C GLU A 237 20.16 -5.88 -5.60
N PHE A 238 20.05 -5.60 -6.89
CA PHE A 238 19.82 -6.59 -7.93
C PHE A 238 20.93 -6.53 -8.98
N PHE A 239 21.52 -7.69 -9.29
CA PHE A 239 22.60 -7.81 -10.27
C PHE A 239 22.25 -8.88 -11.32
N GLU A 240 22.20 -8.48 -12.58
CA GLU A 240 22.26 -9.44 -13.69
C GLU A 240 23.70 -9.93 -13.84
N ILE A 241 23.92 -11.23 -13.70
CA ILE A 241 25.27 -11.81 -13.57
C ILE A 241 26.14 -11.58 -14.81
N LYS A 242 25.51 -11.45 -16.00
CA LYS A 242 26.17 -11.08 -17.27
C LYS A 242 26.86 -9.69 -17.23
N ASP A 243 26.35 -8.78 -16.40
CA ASP A 243 26.79 -7.38 -16.27
C ASP A 243 27.46 -7.13 -14.90
N ALA A 244 27.80 -8.19 -14.16
CA ALA A 244 28.33 -8.09 -12.81
C ALA A 244 29.71 -7.39 -12.75
N PRO A 245 29.98 -6.55 -11.73
CA PRO A 245 31.29 -5.96 -11.50
C PRO A 245 32.38 -7.04 -11.29
N ARG A 246 33.61 -6.72 -11.70
CA ARG A 246 34.75 -7.66 -11.73
C ARG A 246 35.12 -8.24 -10.36
N ASP A 247 34.81 -7.51 -9.30
CA ASP A 247 35.02 -7.86 -7.90
C ASP A 247 33.74 -8.32 -7.19
N MET A 248 32.70 -8.74 -7.93
CA MET A 248 31.44 -9.28 -7.40
C MET A 248 31.66 -10.33 -6.29
N TYR A 249 32.68 -11.20 -6.37
CA TYR A 249 33.03 -12.12 -5.29
C TYR A 249 33.43 -11.42 -3.96
N LYS A 250 34.11 -10.26 -4.00
CA LYS A 250 34.41 -9.42 -2.81
C LYS A 250 33.12 -8.82 -2.25
N ILE A 251 32.26 -8.29 -3.13
CA ILE A 251 30.95 -7.71 -2.82
C ILE A 251 30.06 -8.75 -2.10
N MET A 252 29.89 -9.93 -2.69
CA MET A 252 29.11 -11.03 -2.10
C MET A 252 29.70 -11.50 -0.76
N LYS A 253 31.03 -11.65 -0.66
CA LYS A 253 31.67 -12.11 0.58
C LYS A 253 31.42 -11.14 1.73
N LYS A 254 31.58 -9.84 1.49
CA LYS A 254 31.24 -8.79 2.46
C LYS A 254 29.75 -8.77 2.84
N ALA A 255 28.86 -9.10 1.91
CA ALA A 255 27.44 -9.19 2.20
C ALA A 255 27.18 -10.27 3.27
N ILE A 256 27.77 -11.47 3.14
CA ILE A 256 27.71 -12.50 4.20
C ILE A 256 28.36 -12.01 5.51
N GLU A 257 29.55 -11.40 5.43
CA GLU A 257 30.28 -10.90 6.63
C GLU A 257 29.51 -9.79 7.37
N ARG A 258 28.65 -9.03 6.68
CA ARG A 258 27.72 -8.03 7.26
C ARG A 258 26.34 -8.61 7.64
N GLY A 259 26.10 -9.89 7.40
CA GLY A 259 24.84 -10.58 7.72
C GLY A 259 23.70 -10.28 6.75
N SER A 260 23.97 -9.73 5.56
CA SER A 260 23.01 -9.54 4.48
C SER A 260 22.48 -10.88 3.97
N LEU A 261 21.22 -10.92 3.56
CA LEU A 261 20.60 -12.10 2.96
C LEU A 261 20.88 -12.11 1.45
N MET A 262 21.15 -13.27 0.85
CA MET A 262 21.44 -13.38 -0.59
C MET A 262 20.76 -14.56 -1.26
N GLY A 263 20.10 -14.29 -2.39
CA GLY A 263 19.46 -15.27 -3.25
C GLY A 263 20.02 -15.19 -4.67
N CYS A 264 19.84 -16.26 -5.44
CA CYS A 264 20.21 -16.29 -6.86
C CYS A 264 19.25 -17.17 -7.66
N SER A 265 19.10 -16.89 -8.95
CA SER A 265 18.20 -17.64 -9.83
C SER A 265 18.75 -17.80 -11.25
N ILE A 266 18.20 -18.78 -11.95
CA ILE A 266 18.51 -19.11 -13.35
C ILE A 266 17.24 -18.91 -14.18
N ASP A 267 17.26 -18.00 -15.14
CA ASP A 267 16.11 -17.77 -16.02
C ASP A 267 15.84 -18.98 -16.94
N ASP A 268 14.57 -19.25 -17.20
CA ASP A 268 14.12 -20.31 -18.10
C ASP A 268 14.32 -19.95 -19.59
N GLY A 269 14.52 -18.66 -19.90
CA GLY A 269 14.67 -18.12 -21.25
C GLY A 269 13.35 -17.66 -21.88
N THR A 270 12.24 -17.78 -21.15
CA THR A 270 11.02 -17.02 -21.45
C THR A 270 11.14 -15.62 -20.85
N ASN A 271 10.50 -14.61 -21.46
CA ASN A 271 10.47 -13.25 -20.92
C ASN A 271 9.47 -13.16 -19.75
N MET A 272 9.78 -13.85 -18.64
CA MET A 272 9.00 -13.85 -17.41
C MET A 272 8.83 -12.42 -16.90
N THR A 273 7.62 -11.90 -17.06
CA THR A 273 7.28 -10.52 -16.77
C THR A 273 7.10 -10.37 -15.25
N TYR A 274 8.10 -9.82 -14.56
CA TYR A 274 8.20 -9.78 -13.10
C TYR A 274 6.89 -9.39 -12.40
N GLY A 275 6.58 -10.07 -11.30
CA GLY A 275 5.42 -9.72 -10.47
C GLY A 275 4.04 -9.90 -11.09
N THR A 276 3.94 -10.44 -12.31
CA THR A 276 2.65 -10.83 -12.89
C THR A 276 2.14 -12.13 -12.27
N SER A 277 0.83 -12.26 -12.11
CA SER A 277 0.20 -13.55 -11.85
C SER A 277 0.45 -14.47 -13.06
N PRO A 278 1.00 -15.70 -12.90
CA PRO A 278 1.43 -16.51 -14.04
C PRO A 278 0.28 -16.90 -14.98
N SER A 279 0.14 -16.16 -16.08
CA SER A 279 -1.01 -16.19 -16.99
C SER A 279 -1.14 -17.48 -17.82
N GLY A 280 -0.11 -18.33 -17.82
CA GLY A 280 -0.15 -19.67 -18.44
C GLY A 280 -0.80 -20.75 -17.57
N LEU A 281 -0.79 -20.59 -16.24
CA LEU A 281 -1.19 -21.66 -15.31
C LEU A 281 -2.70 -21.71 -15.10
N LYS A 282 -3.39 -22.61 -15.82
CA LYS A 282 -4.70 -23.10 -15.37
C LYS A 282 -4.51 -23.78 -14.02
N MET A 283 -5.15 -23.27 -12.97
CA MET A 283 -4.97 -23.81 -11.61
C MET A 283 -5.28 -25.31 -11.54
N GLY A 284 -6.24 -25.78 -12.34
CA GLY A 284 -6.53 -27.21 -12.60
C GLY A 284 -5.32 -28.10 -12.94
N GLU A 285 -4.24 -27.58 -13.53
CA GLU A 285 -3.04 -28.38 -13.86
C GLU A 285 -2.11 -28.54 -12.64
N LEU A 286 -1.95 -27.49 -11.82
CA LEU A 286 -1.26 -27.58 -10.53
C LEU A 286 -2.04 -28.50 -9.57
N ILE A 287 -3.35 -28.31 -9.49
CA ILE A 287 -4.31 -29.21 -8.81
C ILE A 287 -4.08 -30.66 -9.26
N ALA A 288 -4.10 -30.95 -10.57
CA ALA A 288 -3.94 -32.30 -11.07
C ALA A 288 -2.56 -32.89 -10.77
N ARG A 289 -1.50 -32.09 -10.66
CA ARG A 289 -0.19 -32.59 -10.22
C ARG A 289 -0.16 -32.84 -8.71
N MET A 290 -0.70 -31.95 -7.87
CA MET A 290 -0.87 -32.19 -6.43
C MET A 290 -1.55 -33.54 -6.18
N VAL A 291 -2.69 -33.80 -6.85
CA VAL A 291 -3.40 -35.09 -6.78
C VAL A 291 -2.45 -36.26 -7.09
N ARG A 292 -1.77 -36.23 -8.25
CA ARG A 292 -0.86 -37.30 -8.69
C ARG A 292 0.36 -37.48 -7.77
N ASN A 293 0.93 -36.40 -7.24
CA ASN A 293 2.05 -36.44 -6.29
C ASN A 293 1.63 -37.12 -4.99
N MET A 294 0.48 -36.71 -4.45
CA MET A 294 -0.07 -37.26 -3.21
C MET A 294 -0.53 -38.71 -3.37
N ASP A 295 -1.08 -39.11 -4.52
CA ASP A 295 -1.46 -40.50 -4.80
C ASP A 295 -0.26 -41.40 -5.05
N ASN A 296 0.77 -40.92 -5.78
CA ASN A 296 2.03 -41.66 -5.94
C ASN A 296 2.76 -41.91 -4.60
N SER A 297 2.50 -41.10 -3.56
CA SER A 297 3.05 -41.32 -2.21
C SER A 297 2.52 -42.60 -1.54
N GLN A 298 1.40 -43.16 -2.01
CA GLN A 298 0.74 -44.33 -1.41
C GLN A 298 1.44 -45.66 -1.72
N LEU A 299 2.20 -45.75 -2.82
CA LEU A 299 2.93 -46.97 -3.22
C LEU A 299 4.07 -47.29 -2.25
N ARG A 300 4.01 -48.45 -1.59
CA ARG A 300 5.09 -48.96 -0.72
C ARG A 300 6.12 -49.72 -1.56
N ASP A 301 7.35 -49.81 -1.06
CA ASP A 301 8.43 -50.60 -1.70
C ASP A 301 8.06 -52.10 -1.86
N SER A 302 7.15 -52.62 -1.03
CA SER A 302 6.59 -53.97 -1.15
C SER A 302 5.81 -54.22 -2.45
N ASP A 303 5.33 -53.16 -3.09
CA ASP A 303 4.34 -53.22 -4.17
C ASP A 303 5.03 -53.18 -5.55
N LEU A 304 6.35 -52.94 -5.59
CA LEU A 304 7.20 -52.92 -6.78
C LEU A 304 7.78 -54.31 -7.09
N VAL A 305 7.08 -55.08 -7.93
CA VAL A 305 7.59 -56.36 -8.45
C VAL A 305 8.84 -56.10 -9.31
N PRO A 306 10.03 -56.64 -8.98
CA PRO A 306 11.24 -56.39 -9.75
C PRO A 306 11.18 -57.06 -11.14
N ARG A 307 11.01 -56.25 -12.19
CA ARG A 307 11.36 -56.64 -13.56
C ARG A 307 12.69 -55.99 -13.91
N GLY A 308 13.67 -56.80 -14.30
CA GLY A 308 15.06 -56.40 -14.38
C GLY A 308 15.40 -55.50 -15.58
N SER A 309 15.62 -54.22 -15.31
CA SER A 309 16.58 -53.34 -16.00
C SER A 309 17.04 -52.28 -14.99
N ASP A 310 18.27 -51.80 -15.09
CA ASP A 310 18.97 -51.11 -13.99
C ASP A 310 18.63 -49.61 -13.85
N ASP A 311 17.33 -49.30 -13.89
CA ASP A 311 16.76 -47.98 -13.63
C ASP A 311 15.84 -48.04 -12.41
N ARG A 312 16.31 -47.58 -11.26
CA ARG A 312 15.43 -47.25 -10.13
C ARG A 312 14.79 -45.89 -10.41
N PRO A 313 13.46 -45.76 -10.46
CA PRO A 313 12.81 -44.47 -10.65
C PRO A 313 12.89 -43.66 -9.34
N THR A 314 14.01 -42.95 -9.15
CA THR A 314 14.16 -41.93 -8.11
C THR A 314 12.99 -40.94 -8.25
N ARG A 315 12.14 -40.82 -7.22
CA ARG A 315 10.89 -40.04 -7.27
C ARG A 315 11.14 -38.52 -7.25
N THR A 316 11.82 -38.01 -8.28
CA THR A 316 12.04 -36.57 -8.48
C THR A 316 10.72 -35.90 -8.85
N ILE A 317 9.96 -35.49 -7.84
CA ILE A 317 8.86 -34.55 -8.03
C ILE A 317 9.49 -33.20 -8.38
N VAL A 318 9.40 -32.81 -9.65
CA VAL A 318 9.66 -31.43 -10.07
C VAL A 318 8.41 -30.61 -9.72
N PRO A 319 8.51 -29.55 -8.89
CA PRO A 319 7.43 -28.62 -8.64
C PRO A 319 7.16 -27.72 -9.88
N VAL A 320 6.74 -26.47 -9.69
CA VAL A 320 6.04 -25.57 -10.63
C VAL A 320 6.28 -25.77 -12.15
N GLN A 321 5.26 -25.55 -13.00
CA GLN A 321 5.33 -25.64 -14.48
C GLN A 321 6.38 -24.73 -15.18
N TYR A 322 7.07 -23.86 -14.44
CA TYR A 322 8.20 -23.03 -14.88
C TYR A 322 9.57 -23.57 -14.39
N GLU A 323 9.57 -24.48 -13.41
CA GLU A 323 10.77 -25.02 -12.78
C GLU A 323 11.35 -26.16 -13.62
N THR A 324 12.47 -25.92 -14.30
CA THR A 324 13.05 -26.86 -15.27
C THR A 324 14.38 -27.41 -14.78
N ARG A 325 14.42 -28.69 -14.39
CA ARG A 325 15.66 -29.38 -14.01
C ARG A 325 16.60 -29.56 -15.21
N MET A 326 17.84 -29.12 -15.06
CA MET A 326 18.93 -29.23 -16.01
C MET A 326 19.70 -30.56 -15.82
N ALA A 327 20.42 -31.00 -16.85
CA ALA A 327 21.26 -32.21 -16.78
C ALA A 327 22.37 -32.14 -15.71
N CYS A 328 22.82 -30.92 -15.37
CA CYS A 328 23.78 -30.66 -14.29
C CYS A 328 23.17 -30.64 -12.87
N GLY A 329 21.89 -30.97 -12.72
CA GLY A 329 21.17 -31.02 -11.44
C GLY A 329 20.40 -29.75 -11.08
N LEU A 330 20.93 -28.57 -11.46
CA LEU A 330 20.34 -27.24 -11.23
C LEU A 330 18.93 -27.09 -11.82
N VAL A 331 18.17 -26.10 -11.35
CA VAL A 331 16.77 -25.85 -11.72
C VAL A 331 16.60 -24.42 -12.22
N LYS A 332 16.08 -24.25 -13.44
CA LYS A 332 15.68 -22.94 -14.00
C LYS A 332 14.31 -22.53 -13.49
N GLY A 333 14.01 -21.23 -13.45
CA GLY A 333 12.72 -20.71 -12.96
C GLY A 333 12.54 -20.83 -11.44
N HIS A 334 13.64 -21.06 -10.71
CA HIS A 334 13.67 -21.39 -9.29
C HIS A 334 14.64 -20.47 -8.53
N ALA A 335 14.37 -20.26 -7.23
CA ALA A 335 15.19 -19.42 -6.36
C ALA A 335 16.06 -20.27 -5.43
N TYR A 336 17.37 -20.00 -5.42
CA TYR A 336 18.36 -20.62 -4.54
C TYR A 336 18.83 -19.63 -3.47
N SER A 337 19.15 -20.13 -2.28
CA SER A 337 19.84 -19.36 -1.24
C SER A 337 21.35 -19.39 -1.49
N VAL A 338 22.05 -18.26 -1.31
CA VAL A 338 23.52 -18.26 -1.16
C VAL A 338 23.84 -18.40 0.33
N THR A 339 24.55 -19.46 0.72
CA THR A 339 24.74 -19.84 2.14
C THR A 339 26.21 -19.88 2.59
N GLY A 340 27.16 -19.57 1.70
CA GLY A 340 28.59 -19.52 2.02
C GLY A 340 29.45 -19.11 0.83
N LEU A 341 30.60 -18.48 1.11
CA LEU A 341 31.58 -18.01 0.11
C LEU A 341 32.98 -18.22 0.65
N GLU A 342 33.73 -19.13 0.05
CA GLU A 342 35.01 -19.58 0.59
C GLU A 342 36.09 -19.79 -0.47
N GLU A 343 37.32 -19.41 -0.14
CA GLU A 343 38.49 -19.80 -0.94
C GLU A 343 39.01 -21.13 -0.39
N ALA A 344 39.13 -22.14 -1.25
CA ALA A 344 39.65 -23.46 -0.91
C ALA A 344 41.01 -23.70 -1.59
N LEU A 345 41.94 -24.38 -0.90
CA LEU A 345 43.20 -24.80 -1.51
C LEU A 345 43.06 -26.16 -2.20
N PHE A 346 43.15 -26.19 -3.53
CA PHE A 346 43.03 -27.41 -4.34
C PHE A 346 44.28 -27.60 -5.21
N LYS A 347 44.98 -28.72 -5.03
CA LYS A 347 46.18 -29.10 -5.81
C LYS A 347 47.31 -28.04 -5.85
N GLY A 348 47.30 -27.10 -4.89
CA GLY A 348 48.25 -25.99 -4.77
C GLY A 348 47.71 -24.62 -5.20
N GLU A 349 46.55 -24.57 -5.85
CA GLU A 349 45.90 -23.34 -6.32
C GLU A 349 44.71 -22.95 -5.42
N LYS A 350 44.40 -21.65 -5.37
CA LYS A 350 43.21 -21.14 -4.67
C LYS A 350 42.01 -21.15 -5.59
N VAL A 351 40.99 -21.92 -5.24
CA VAL A 351 39.70 -21.97 -5.95
C VAL A 351 38.65 -21.20 -5.15
N LYS A 352 37.89 -20.33 -5.81
CA LYS A 352 36.75 -19.62 -5.21
C LYS A 352 35.51 -20.50 -5.28
N LEU A 353 34.84 -20.71 -4.16
CA LEU A 353 33.66 -21.56 -4.04
C LEU A 353 32.46 -20.75 -3.55
N VAL A 354 31.28 -21.10 -4.08
CA VAL A 354 29.98 -20.62 -3.63
C VAL A 354 29.21 -21.81 -3.09
N ARG A 355 28.64 -21.69 -1.89
CA ARG A 355 27.69 -22.66 -1.35
C ARG A 355 26.28 -22.15 -1.59
N LEU A 356 25.47 -22.98 -2.22
CA LEU A 356 24.08 -22.70 -2.53
C LEU A 356 23.17 -23.72 -1.85
N ARG A 357 21.92 -23.34 -1.56
CA ARG A 357 20.88 -24.28 -1.14
C ARG A 357 19.63 -24.21 -2.01
N ASN A 358 19.13 -25.37 -2.40
CA ASN A 358 17.81 -25.61 -3.00
C ASN A 358 16.71 -25.70 -1.90
N PRO A 359 15.72 -24.80 -1.87
CA PRO A 359 14.56 -24.87 -0.95
C PRO A 359 13.70 -26.13 -1.01
N TRP A 360 13.83 -27.00 -2.02
CA TRP A 360 13.19 -28.32 -2.00
C TRP A 360 13.75 -29.24 -0.92
N GLY A 361 14.97 -28.97 -0.45
CA GLY A 361 15.71 -29.83 0.47
C GLY A 361 16.22 -31.13 -0.16
N GLN A 362 16.40 -31.12 -1.49
CA GLN A 362 16.84 -32.21 -2.35
C GLN A 362 17.16 -31.62 -3.74
N VAL A 363 17.70 -32.42 -4.66
CA VAL A 363 18.04 -32.03 -6.04
C VAL A 363 19.17 -31.00 -6.09
N GLU A 364 20.39 -31.50 -5.96
CA GLU A 364 21.64 -30.75 -5.96
C GLU A 364 22.35 -30.73 -7.33
N TRP A 365 23.37 -29.86 -7.43
CA TRP A 365 24.38 -29.83 -8.48
C TRP A 365 25.18 -31.15 -8.54
N ASN A 366 25.50 -31.64 -9.74
CA ASN A 366 26.25 -32.88 -9.95
C ASN A 366 27.64 -32.70 -10.61
N GLY A 367 28.10 -31.45 -10.74
CA GLY A 367 29.39 -31.10 -11.34
C GLY A 367 30.53 -31.02 -10.33
N SER A 368 31.54 -30.20 -10.63
CA SER A 368 32.70 -29.96 -9.76
C SER A 368 32.30 -29.38 -8.40
N TRP A 369 32.91 -29.87 -7.32
CA TRP A 369 32.61 -29.50 -5.92
C TRP A 369 31.25 -29.93 -5.35
N SER A 370 30.39 -30.61 -6.13
CA SER A 370 29.21 -31.30 -5.58
C SER A 370 29.57 -32.30 -4.47
N ASP A 371 28.62 -32.63 -3.59
CA ASP A 371 28.83 -33.54 -2.45
C ASP A 371 29.47 -34.89 -2.86
N GLY A 372 29.01 -35.47 -3.96
CA GLY A 372 29.54 -36.72 -4.54
C GLY A 372 30.79 -36.57 -5.41
N TRP A 373 31.40 -35.38 -5.52
CA TRP A 373 32.53 -35.11 -6.40
C TRP A 373 33.79 -35.86 -5.95
N LYS A 374 34.24 -36.83 -6.76
CA LYS A 374 35.33 -37.75 -6.41
C LYS A 374 36.63 -37.05 -6.02
N ASP A 375 36.94 -35.93 -6.68
CA ASP A 375 38.15 -35.14 -6.45
C ASP A 375 38.19 -34.40 -5.10
N TRP A 376 37.10 -34.40 -4.32
CA TRP A 376 37.18 -34.11 -2.89
C TRP A 376 38.27 -34.96 -2.19
N SER A 377 38.63 -36.16 -2.70
CA SER A 377 39.75 -36.95 -2.16
C SER A 377 41.09 -36.21 -2.10
N PHE A 378 41.29 -35.17 -2.91
CA PHE A 378 42.51 -34.35 -2.92
C PHE A 378 42.47 -33.12 -2.00
N VAL A 379 41.32 -32.85 -1.37
CA VAL A 379 41.15 -31.77 -0.38
C VAL A 379 41.44 -32.33 1.03
N ASP A 380 42.21 -31.59 1.82
CA ASP A 380 42.57 -31.96 3.19
C ASP A 380 41.35 -32.12 4.11
N LYS A 381 41.50 -32.92 5.17
CA LYS A 381 40.44 -33.19 6.15
C LYS A 381 40.08 -31.96 7.00
N ALA A 382 41.03 -31.11 7.37
CA ALA A 382 40.72 -29.87 8.09
C ALA A 382 40.01 -28.87 7.18
N GLU A 383 40.43 -28.79 5.90
CA GLU A 383 39.79 -27.94 4.90
C GLU A 383 38.35 -28.36 4.61
N LYS A 384 38.08 -29.66 4.47
CA LYS A 384 36.69 -30.19 4.39
C LYS A 384 35.85 -29.84 5.61
N ALA A 385 36.42 -29.97 6.81
CA ALA A 385 35.71 -29.62 8.05
C ALA A 385 35.39 -28.13 8.13
N ARG A 386 36.30 -27.26 7.65
CA ARG A 386 36.08 -25.82 7.52
C ARG A 386 34.99 -25.48 6.50
N LEU A 387 34.99 -26.14 5.34
CA LEU A 387 33.96 -26.02 4.30
C LEU A 387 32.63 -26.73 4.66
N GLN A 388 32.55 -27.36 5.83
CA GLN A 388 31.38 -28.13 6.29
C GLN A 388 30.94 -29.22 5.29
N HIS A 389 31.89 -29.80 4.53
CA HIS A 389 31.61 -30.83 3.51
C HIS A 389 31.00 -32.08 4.15
N GLN A 390 29.82 -32.43 3.66
CA GLN A 390 29.08 -33.65 4.00
C GLN A 390 28.75 -34.40 2.69
N VAL A 391 27.97 -35.48 2.77
CA VAL A 391 27.45 -36.19 1.60
C VAL A 391 26.00 -36.54 1.91
N THR A 392 25.13 -35.55 1.75
CA THR A 392 23.77 -35.56 2.32
C THR A 392 22.81 -34.84 1.38
N GLU A 393 21.81 -35.56 0.86
CA GLU A 393 20.75 -34.95 0.05
C GLU A 393 19.83 -34.10 0.95
N ASP A 394 20.20 -32.84 1.15
CA ASP A 394 19.50 -31.83 1.96
C ASP A 394 19.25 -30.49 1.22
N GLY A 395 19.63 -30.45 -0.07
CA GLY A 395 19.54 -29.33 -0.98
C GLY A 395 20.75 -28.40 -1.00
N GLU A 396 21.69 -28.48 -0.04
CA GLU A 396 22.89 -27.65 0.00
C GLU A 396 24.06 -28.29 -0.76
N PHE A 397 24.81 -27.47 -1.53
CA PHE A 397 25.98 -27.93 -2.28
C PHE A 397 27.00 -26.81 -2.49
N TRP A 398 28.26 -27.20 -2.70
CA TRP A 398 29.31 -26.31 -3.19
C TRP A 398 29.42 -26.38 -4.73
N MET A 399 29.76 -25.25 -5.35
CA MET A 399 30.20 -25.17 -6.74
C MET A 399 31.33 -24.14 -6.88
N SER A 400 32.07 -24.15 -7.99
CA SER A 400 33.06 -23.08 -8.22
C SER A 400 32.37 -21.76 -8.55
N TYR A 401 33.02 -20.64 -8.26
CA TYR A 401 32.52 -19.32 -8.63
C TYR A 401 32.41 -19.14 -10.16
N ASP A 402 33.28 -19.79 -10.93
CA ASP A 402 33.22 -19.73 -12.39
C ASP A 402 32.03 -20.53 -12.94
N ASP A 403 31.71 -21.70 -12.35
CA ASP A 403 30.47 -22.44 -12.64
C ASP A 403 29.23 -21.62 -12.24
N PHE A 404 29.29 -20.89 -11.12
CA PHE A 404 28.20 -20.03 -10.65
C PHE A 404 27.91 -18.90 -11.65
N ILE A 405 28.94 -18.15 -12.07
CA ILE A 405 28.81 -17.08 -13.06
C ILE A 405 28.41 -17.61 -14.44
N TYR A 406 28.77 -18.85 -14.79
CA TYR A 406 28.37 -19.48 -16.04
C TYR A 406 26.92 -19.98 -16.05
N HIS A 407 26.38 -20.43 -14.91
CA HIS A 407 25.05 -21.04 -14.82
C HIS A 407 23.94 -20.12 -14.31
N PHE A 408 24.23 -19.20 -13.39
CA PHE A 408 23.24 -18.30 -12.80
C PHE A 408 23.09 -17.01 -13.59
N THR A 409 21.87 -16.48 -13.66
CA THR A 409 21.56 -15.26 -14.41
C THR A 409 21.38 -14.05 -13.51
N LYS A 410 20.99 -14.26 -12.25
CA LYS A 410 20.61 -13.20 -11.30
C LYS A 410 21.17 -13.46 -9.92
N LEU A 411 21.64 -12.39 -9.28
CA LEU A 411 21.99 -12.32 -7.87
C LEU A 411 21.17 -11.21 -7.21
N GLU A 412 20.60 -11.53 -6.06
CA GLU A 412 19.70 -10.70 -5.26
C GLU A 412 20.30 -10.57 -3.85
N ILE A 413 20.59 -9.35 -3.41
CA ILE A 413 21.16 -9.07 -2.09
C ILE A 413 20.19 -8.20 -1.29
N CYS A 414 19.95 -8.52 -0.02
CA CYS A 414 19.21 -7.68 0.91
C CYS A 414 20.12 -7.28 2.07
N ASN A 415 20.53 -6.01 2.09
CA ASN A 415 21.44 -5.46 3.08
C ASN A 415 20.68 -4.90 4.29
N LEU A 416 21.17 -5.20 5.49
CA LEU A 416 20.57 -4.76 6.76
C LEU A 416 20.78 -3.25 7.02
N THR A 417 21.78 -2.68 6.36
CA THR A 417 22.15 -1.26 6.33
C THR A 417 22.33 -0.85 4.87
N ALA A 418 22.35 0.45 4.58
CA ALA A 418 22.64 0.93 3.23
C ALA A 418 24.14 0.99 2.90
N ASP A 419 25.02 0.37 3.70
CA ASP A 419 26.46 0.34 3.48
C ASP A 419 26.80 -0.14 2.06
N ALA A 420 27.70 0.57 1.38
CA ALA A 420 28.21 0.11 0.10
C ALA A 420 29.02 -1.18 0.31
N LEU A 421 28.63 -2.27 -0.36
CA LEU A 421 29.38 -3.52 -0.37
C LEU A 421 30.79 -3.36 -0.97
N GLU A 422 31.00 -2.32 -1.78
CA GLU A 422 32.30 -1.96 -2.34
C GLU A 422 33.25 -1.37 -1.26
N SER A 423 32.76 -0.53 -0.34
CA SER A 423 33.55 0.10 0.74
C SER A 423 33.99 -0.89 1.81
N ASP A 424 35.22 -0.75 2.31
CA ASP A 424 35.79 -1.58 3.40
C ASP A 424 35.43 -1.05 4.81
N LYS A 425 34.83 0.15 4.94
CA LYS A 425 34.36 0.75 6.20
C LYS A 425 32.87 0.40 6.47
N LEU A 426 32.42 0.53 7.71
CA LEU A 426 30.99 0.59 8.09
C LEU A 426 30.63 2.05 8.36
N GLN A 427 29.51 2.53 7.82
CA GLN A 427 29.09 3.94 7.87
C GLN A 427 27.74 4.10 8.60
N SER A 428 27.51 5.27 9.19
CA SER A 428 26.27 5.58 9.91
C SER A 428 25.24 6.23 8.99
N TRP A 429 24.38 5.42 8.36
CA TRP A 429 23.42 5.91 7.37
C TRP A 429 22.27 6.71 7.98
N THR A 430 22.09 7.95 7.51
CA THR A 430 20.87 8.74 7.74
C THR A 430 19.78 8.24 6.80
N VAL A 431 18.67 7.74 7.34
CA VAL A 431 17.53 7.25 6.56
C VAL A 431 16.37 8.25 6.65
N SER A 432 15.90 8.68 5.49
CA SER A 432 14.60 9.36 5.34
C SER A 432 13.61 8.40 4.71
N VAL A 433 12.36 8.44 5.18
CA VAL A 433 11.28 7.55 4.74
C VAL A 433 10.07 8.42 4.45
N ASN A 434 9.64 8.43 3.19
CA ASN A 434 8.47 9.16 2.74
C ASN A 434 7.41 8.18 2.23
N GLU A 435 6.18 8.31 2.68
CA GLU A 435 5.04 7.62 2.07
C GLU A 435 4.55 8.41 0.85
N GLY A 436 3.93 7.73 -0.11
CA GLY A 436 3.38 8.40 -1.29
C GLY A 436 2.31 7.57 -2.01
N ARG A 437 1.67 8.19 -2.99
CA ARG A 437 0.67 7.51 -3.84
C ARG A 437 0.56 8.15 -5.23
N TRP A 438 0.31 7.28 -6.20
CA TRP A 438 -0.13 7.62 -7.54
C TRP A 438 -1.66 7.50 -7.57
N VAL A 439 -2.35 8.63 -7.68
CA VAL A 439 -3.81 8.73 -7.78
C VAL A 439 -4.16 9.12 -9.21
N ARG A 440 -5.04 8.34 -9.86
CA ARG A 440 -5.37 8.53 -11.27
C ARG A 440 -5.93 9.92 -11.52
N GLY A 441 -5.30 10.65 -12.44
CA GLY A 441 -5.69 12.01 -12.79
C GLY A 441 -5.17 13.11 -11.82
N CYS A 442 -4.70 12.77 -10.63
CA CYS A 442 -4.09 13.74 -9.71
C CYS A 442 -2.55 13.65 -9.73
N SER A 443 -2.02 12.48 -9.35
CA SER A 443 -0.58 12.26 -9.16
C SER A 443 -0.01 11.02 -9.86
N ALA A 444 -0.84 10.24 -10.56
CA ALA A 444 -0.38 9.12 -11.40
C ALA A 444 0.14 9.62 -12.76
N GLY A 445 1.21 10.42 -12.74
CA GLY A 445 1.70 11.17 -13.89
C GLY A 445 2.43 10.35 -14.96
N GLY A 446 2.79 9.09 -14.67
CA GLY A 446 3.62 8.26 -15.56
C GLY A 446 5.07 8.73 -15.61
N CYS A 447 5.93 8.07 -16.38
CA CYS A 447 7.35 8.42 -16.47
C CYS A 447 7.62 9.62 -17.41
N ARG A 448 8.89 10.06 -17.50
CA ARG A 448 9.30 11.27 -18.26
C ARG A 448 9.00 11.21 -19.77
N ASN A 449 8.60 10.04 -20.30
CA ASN A 449 8.08 9.90 -21.67
C ASN A 449 6.73 10.61 -21.88
N PHE A 450 6.00 10.92 -20.80
CA PHE A 450 4.70 11.58 -20.80
C PHE A 450 4.82 13.01 -20.25
N PRO A 451 5.41 13.96 -21.00
CA PRO A 451 5.77 15.30 -20.47
C PRO A 451 4.57 16.12 -20.00
N ASP A 452 3.37 15.87 -20.54
CA ASP A 452 2.14 16.56 -20.17
C ASP A 452 1.65 16.21 -18.75
N THR A 453 2.03 15.03 -18.24
CA THR A 453 1.56 14.49 -16.96
C THR A 453 2.69 14.18 -15.97
N PHE A 454 3.93 13.93 -16.42
CA PHE A 454 5.07 13.54 -15.58
C PHE A 454 5.33 14.48 -14.39
N TRP A 455 5.15 15.79 -14.59
CA TRP A 455 5.34 16.81 -13.56
C TRP A 455 4.34 16.70 -12.40
N THR A 456 3.23 15.99 -12.56
CA THR A 456 2.16 15.82 -11.56
C THR A 456 2.44 14.72 -10.54
N ASN A 457 3.39 13.82 -10.81
CA ASN A 457 3.84 12.83 -9.84
C ASN A 457 4.27 13.50 -8.52
N PRO A 458 4.22 12.79 -7.38
CA PRO A 458 4.77 13.30 -6.12
C PRO A 458 6.25 13.68 -6.30
N GLN A 459 6.67 14.73 -5.61
CA GLN A 459 8.02 15.27 -5.68
C GLN A 459 8.58 15.33 -4.26
N TYR A 460 9.82 14.89 -4.07
CA TYR A 460 10.49 14.92 -2.79
C TYR A 460 11.80 15.69 -2.95
N ARG A 461 12.05 16.73 -2.14
CA ARG A 461 13.38 17.34 -2.12
C ARG A 461 14.38 16.38 -1.50
N LEU A 462 15.62 16.48 -1.94
CA LEU A 462 16.78 15.88 -1.30
C LEU A 462 17.86 16.95 -1.22
N LYS A 463 18.23 17.36 -0.01
CA LYS A 463 19.33 18.29 0.23
C LYS A 463 20.55 17.52 0.72
N LEU A 464 21.60 17.56 -0.09
CA LEU A 464 22.91 16.98 0.23
C LEU A 464 23.79 18.10 0.77
N LEU A 465 24.22 17.98 2.03
CA LEU A 465 24.81 19.07 2.83
C LEU A 465 26.33 19.00 2.96
N GLU A 466 26.88 17.79 3.08
CA GLU A 466 28.26 17.50 3.47
C GLU A 466 28.81 16.39 2.58
N GLU A 467 30.10 16.47 2.25
CA GLU A 467 30.85 15.45 1.51
C GLU A 467 31.12 14.18 2.36
N ASP A 468 31.30 13.04 1.70
CA ASP A 468 31.58 11.74 2.33
C ASP A 468 32.93 11.71 3.07
N ASP A 469 33.09 10.90 4.13
CA ASP A 469 34.37 10.81 4.88
C ASP A 469 35.37 9.82 4.24
N ASP A 470 35.55 9.89 2.91
CA ASP A 470 36.52 9.04 2.20
C ASP A 470 37.79 9.79 1.73
N PRO A 471 38.96 9.58 2.36
CA PRO A 471 40.20 10.26 1.99
C PRO A 471 40.82 9.76 0.67
N ASP A 472 40.28 8.68 0.07
CA ASP A 472 40.72 8.18 -1.23
C ASP A 472 39.93 8.77 -2.42
N ASP A 473 38.81 9.48 -2.17
CA ASP A 473 38.09 10.24 -3.21
C ASP A 473 38.72 11.63 -3.43
N SER A 474 38.87 12.02 -4.70
CA SER A 474 39.40 13.34 -5.08
C SER A 474 38.34 14.32 -5.58
N GLU A 475 37.06 13.97 -5.49
CA GLU A 475 35.92 14.80 -5.87
C GLU A 475 35.01 15.11 -4.66
N VAL A 476 34.40 16.29 -4.67
CA VAL A 476 33.45 16.72 -3.62
C VAL A 476 32.07 16.14 -3.93
N ILE A 477 31.80 14.95 -3.39
CA ILE A 477 30.59 14.15 -3.66
C ILE A 477 29.95 13.64 -2.38
N CYS A 478 28.65 13.33 -2.49
CA CYS A 478 27.83 12.70 -1.47
C CYS A 478 27.28 11.37 -2.00
N SER A 479 27.49 10.29 -1.26
CA SER A 479 26.98 8.95 -1.55
C SER A 479 25.60 8.74 -0.91
N PHE A 480 24.63 8.35 -1.74
CA PHE A 480 23.27 8.04 -1.28
C PHE A 480 22.61 6.92 -2.10
N LEU A 481 21.63 6.25 -1.50
CA LEU A 481 20.82 5.21 -2.12
C LEU A 481 19.35 5.64 -2.08
N VAL A 482 18.68 5.59 -3.23
CA VAL A 482 17.23 5.82 -3.36
C VAL A 482 16.55 4.49 -3.64
N ALA A 483 15.54 4.15 -2.83
CA ALA A 483 14.76 2.93 -2.98
C ALA A 483 13.25 3.24 -2.99
N LEU A 484 12.56 2.79 -4.03
CA LEU A 484 11.14 3.04 -4.28
C LEU A 484 10.38 1.72 -4.30
N MET A 485 9.52 1.47 -3.30
CA MET A 485 8.76 0.23 -3.16
C MET A 485 7.25 0.45 -3.27
N GLN A 486 6.58 -0.38 -4.06
CA GLN A 486 5.11 -0.35 -4.25
C GLN A 486 4.37 -1.23 -3.21
N LYS A 487 3.33 -0.68 -2.59
CA LYS A 487 2.57 -1.32 -1.50
C LYS A 487 1.50 -2.30 -1.98
N ASN A 488 1.17 -3.26 -1.12
CA ASN A 488 -0.02 -4.15 -1.10
C ASN A 488 -0.32 -5.05 -2.33
N ARG A 489 0.31 -4.84 -3.49
CA ARG A 489 0.05 -5.52 -4.77
C ARG A 489 -0.16 -7.04 -4.70
N ARG A 490 0.59 -7.76 -3.85
CA ARG A 490 0.49 -9.21 -3.67
C ARG A 490 -0.84 -9.64 -3.03
N LYS A 491 -1.32 -8.89 -2.03
CA LYS A 491 -2.62 -9.07 -1.36
C LYS A 491 -3.81 -8.81 -2.29
N ASP A 492 -3.60 -7.93 -3.26
CA ASP A 492 -4.59 -7.54 -4.27
C ASP A 492 -4.57 -8.40 -5.54
N ARG A 493 -3.73 -9.45 -5.62
CA ARG A 493 -3.72 -10.40 -6.76
C ARG A 493 -5.07 -11.08 -6.99
N LYS A 494 -5.85 -11.30 -5.93
CA LYS A 494 -7.24 -11.77 -5.99
C LYS A 494 -8.22 -10.81 -6.68
N LEU A 495 -7.81 -9.56 -6.86
CA LEU A 495 -8.50 -8.52 -7.63
C LEU A 495 -7.86 -8.30 -9.02
N GLY A 496 -6.94 -9.17 -9.44
CA GLY A 496 -6.19 -9.06 -10.70
C GLY A 496 -4.98 -8.12 -10.66
N ALA A 497 -4.55 -7.65 -9.48
CA ALA A 497 -3.39 -6.77 -9.38
C ALA A 497 -2.07 -7.50 -9.70
N ASN A 498 -1.23 -6.85 -10.51
CA ASN A 498 0.16 -7.21 -10.76
C ASN A 498 1.08 -6.11 -10.19
N LEU A 499 2.39 -6.37 -10.10
CA LEU A 499 3.38 -5.31 -9.89
C LEU A 499 3.36 -4.35 -11.09
N PHE A 500 3.34 -3.05 -10.82
CA PHE A 500 3.56 -2.03 -11.85
C PHE A 500 5.03 -1.94 -12.21
N THR A 501 5.32 -1.59 -13.46
CA THR A 501 6.65 -1.13 -13.89
C THR A 501 6.90 0.23 -13.24
N ILE A 502 7.85 0.31 -12.30
CA ILE A 502 8.16 1.53 -11.53
C ILE A 502 9.60 1.99 -11.72
N GLY A 503 9.86 3.25 -11.38
CA GLY A 503 11.20 3.86 -11.38
C GLY A 503 11.15 5.32 -10.92
N PHE A 504 12.28 6.00 -10.94
CA PHE A 504 12.37 7.39 -10.50
C PHE A 504 13.43 8.19 -11.28
N ALA A 505 13.30 9.52 -11.28
CA ALA A 505 14.27 10.44 -11.85
C ALA A 505 14.66 11.52 -10.83
N ILE A 506 15.92 11.97 -10.89
CA ILE A 506 16.52 12.95 -9.97
C ILE A 506 16.99 14.15 -10.78
N TYR A 507 16.49 15.34 -10.43
CA TYR A 507 16.86 16.60 -11.07
C TYR A 507 17.56 17.50 -10.05
N GLU A 508 18.59 18.25 -10.48
CA GLU A 508 19.13 19.34 -9.66
C GLU A 508 18.18 20.53 -9.70
N VAL A 509 18.02 21.21 -8.56
CA VAL A 509 17.23 22.43 -8.45
C VAL A 509 18.13 23.63 -8.73
N PRO A 510 17.80 24.51 -9.69
CA PRO A 510 18.46 25.79 -9.89
C PRO A 510 18.52 26.65 -8.61
N LYS A 511 19.61 27.39 -8.42
CA LYS A 511 19.95 28.06 -7.14
C LYS A 511 18.95 29.15 -6.76
N GLU A 512 18.21 29.67 -7.73
CA GLU A 512 17.14 30.67 -7.58
C GLU A 512 15.87 30.07 -6.93
N MET A 513 15.76 28.73 -6.91
CA MET A 513 14.63 27.98 -6.35
C MET A 513 15.02 27.10 -5.15
N HIS A 514 16.23 27.29 -4.59
CA HIS A 514 16.65 26.64 -3.36
C HIS A 514 15.81 27.10 -2.17
N GLY A 515 15.42 26.18 -1.29
CA GLY A 515 14.52 26.45 -0.16
C GLY A 515 13.06 26.73 -0.51
N ASN A 516 12.70 26.94 -1.79
CA ASN A 516 11.29 27.01 -2.20
C ASN A 516 10.66 25.61 -2.20
N LYS A 517 9.65 25.38 -1.35
CA LYS A 517 8.92 24.10 -1.23
C LYS A 517 7.73 23.95 -2.20
N GLN A 518 7.52 24.87 -3.14
CA GLN A 518 6.47 24.74 -4.15
C GLN A 518 6.72 23.57 -5.12
N HIS A 519 5.62 22.94 -5.53
CA HIS A 519 5.58 21.87 -6.54
C HIS A 519 6.11 22.38 -7.89
N LEU A 520 7.10 21.69 -8.46
CA LEU A 520 7.73 22.11 -9.72
C LEU A 520 6.80 21.81 -10.90
N GLN A 521 6.62 22.80 -11.78
CA GLN A 521 5.64 22.78 -12.86
C GLN A 521 6.20 22.13 -14.14
N LYS A 522 5.32 21.85 -15.11
CA LYS A 522 5.64 21.22 -16.41
C LYS A 522 6.93 21.73 -17.05
N ASP A 523 7.06 23.05 -17.18
CA ASP A 523 8.17 23.70 -17.88
C ASP A 523 9.54 23.40 -17.25
N PHE A 524 9.61 23.22 -15.93
CA PHE A 524 10.85 22.83 -15.25
C PHE A 524 11.40 21.53 -15.84
N PHE A 525 10.55 20.51 -16.00
CA PHE A 525 10.94 19.20 -16.53
C PHE A 525 11.05 19.17 -18.06
N LEU A 526 10.54 20.17 -18.78
CA LEU A 526 10.80 20.37 -20.20
C LEU A 526 12.19 20.94 -20.47
N TYR A 527 12.63 21.94 -19.67
CA TYR A 527 13.88 22.65 -19.90
C TYR A 527 15.09 22.14 -19.10
N ASN A 528 14.88 21.33 -18.05
CA ASN A 528 15.96 20.73 -17.27
C ASN A 528 16.09 19.21 -17.54
N ALA A 529 17.33 18.73 -17.64
CA ALA A 529 17.64 17.31 -17.74
C ALA A 529 17.80 16.67 -16.35
N SER A 530 17.45 15.39 -16.23
CA SER A 530 17.71 14.61 -15.01
C SER A 530 19.22 14.40 -14.82
N LYS A 531 19.76 14.69 -13.63
CA LYS A 531 21.16 14.39 -13.28
C LYS A 531 21.39 12.90 -13.04
N ALA A 532 20.41 12.23 -12.44
CA ALA A 532 20.41 10.79 -12.21
C ALA A 532 18.99 10.22 -12.35
N ARG A 533 18.86 8.90 -12.43
CA ARG A 533 17.59 8.16 -12.52
C ARG A 533 17.85 6.68 -12.28
N SER A 534 16.81 5.91 -11.93
CA SER A 534 16.87 4.45 -11.96
C SER A 534 17.25 3.94 -13.36
N LYS A 535 18.27 3.08 -13.47
CA LYS A 535 18.78 2.46 -14.72
C LYS A 535 17.68 1.95 -15.65
N THR A 536 16.66 1.32 -15.07
CA THR A 536 15.56 0.67 -15.79
C THR A 536 14.26 0.88 -15.03
N TYR A 537 13.17 1.10 -15.74
CA TYR A 537 11.82 1.02 -15.19
C TYR A 537 11.39 -0.44 -15.26
N ILE A 538 11.13 -1.06 -14.12
CA ILE A 538 10.99 -2.52 -13.98
C ILE A 538 9.88 -2.86 -12.99
N ASN A 539 9.22 -4.00 -13.22
CA ASN A 539 8.02 -4.47 -12.51
C ASN A 539 8.35 -5.39 -11.32
N ILE A 540 9.28 -4.96 -10.47
CA ILE A 540 9.64 -5.58 -9.18
C ILE A 540 9.08 -4.77 -8.00
N ARG A 541 9.17 -5.32 -6.78
CA ARG A 541 8.49 -4.75 -5.60
C ARG A 541 9.15 -3.47 -5.12
N GLU A 542 10.48 -3.46 -5.05
CA GLU A 542 11.31 -2.28 -4.82
C GLU A 542 12.25 -2.08 -6.02
N VAL A 543 12.45 -0.83 -6.42
CA VAL A 543 13.53 -0.41 -7.34
C VAL A 543 14.47 0.49 -6.58
N SER A 544 15.71 0.03 -6.43
CA SER A 544 16.76 0.64 -5.62
C SER A 544 17.99 0.94 -6.47
N GLU A 545 18.64 2.07 -6.21
CA GLU A 545 19.92 2.40 -6.85
C GLU A 545 20.76 3.38 -6.02
N ARG A 546 22.08 3.20 -6.11
CA ARG A 546 23.12 4.04 -5.49
C ARG A 546 23.56 5.14 -6.45
N PHE A 547 23.79 6.33 -5.91
CA PHE A 547 24.22 7.51 -6.64
C PHE A 547 25.33 8.25 -5.89
N ARG A 548 26.18 8.92 -6.67
CA ARG A 548 27.15 9.92 -6.20
C ARG A 548 26.85 11.22 -6.93
N LEU A 549 26.55 12.28 -6.19
CA LEU A 549 26.26 13.62 -6.70
C LEU A 549 26.91 14.67 -5.78
N PRO A 550 27.31 15.84 -6.29
CA PRO A 550 27.88 16.91 -5.46
C PRO A 550 26.84 17.52 -4.49
N PRO A 551 27.28 18.18 -3.39
CA PRO A 551 26.40 18.91 -2.49
C PRO A 551 25.53 19.96 -3.21
N SER A 552 24.21 19.77 -3.22
CA SER A 552 23.22 20.66 -3.83
C SER A 552 21.80 20.34 -3.32
N GLU A 553 20.79 21.08 -3.78
CA GLU A 553 19.39 20.69 -3.64
C GLU A 553 18.91 19.96 -4.91
N TYR A 554 18.30 18.80 -4.70
CA TYR A 554 17.74 17.93 -5.73
C TYR A 554 16.25 17.72 -5.51
N VAL A 555 15.56 17.22 -6.54
CA VAL A 555 14.20 16.69 -6.46
C VAL A 555 14.16 15.28 -7.04
N ILE A 556 13.57 14.34 -6.29
CA ILE A 556 13.28 12.97 -6.71
C ILE A 556 11.82 12.91 -7.14
N VAL A 557 11.57 12.34 -8.31
CA VAL A 557 10.24 12.13 -8.89
C VAL A 557 10.03 10.62 -9.09
N PRO A 558 9.41 9.90 -8.12
CA PRO A 558 9.00 8.51 -8.27
C PRO A 558 7.73 8.38 -9.11
N SER A 559 7.74 7.47 -10.09
CA SER A 559 6.60 7.26 -11.00
C SER A 559 6.44 5.80 -11.45
N THR A 560 5.21 5.44 -11.80
CA THR A 560 4.94 4.31 -12.69
C THR A 560 5.41 4.63 -14.11
N TYR A 561 5.67 3.60 -14.93
CA TYR A 561 6.06 3.80 -16.32
C TYR A 561 4.94 4.48 -17.12
N GLU A 562 3.75 3.88 -17.09
CA GLU A 562 2.53 4.42 -17.69
C GLU A 562 1.82 5.39 -16.74
N PRO A 563 1.16 6.45 -17.24
CA PRO A 563 0.28 7.30 -16.45
C PRO A 563 -1.00 6.57 -16.01
N HIS A 564 -1.76 7.19 -15.12
CA HIS A 564 -3.06 6.73 -14.63
C HIS A 564 -3.07 5.40 -13.84
N GLN A 565 -1.90 4.82 -13.52
CA GLN A 565 -1.76 3.62 -12.69
C GLN A 565 -1.90 3.96 -11.20
N GLU A 566 -2.87 3.34 -10.52
CA GLU A 566 -3.20 3.63 -9.12
C GLU A 566 -2.48 2.71 -8.12
N GLY A 567 -1.72 3.30 -7.20
CA GLY A 567 -1.03 2.56 -6.14
C GLY A 567 -0.35 3.45 -5.10
N GLU A 568 -0.18 2.91 -3.90
CA GLU A 568 0.61 3.52 -2.82
C GLU A 568 2.06 3.03 -2.91
N PHE A 569 3.01 3.85 -2.44
CA PHE A 569 4.43 3.53 -2.40
C PHE A 569 5.11 4.08 -1.14
N ILE A 570 6.35 3.63 -0.94
CA ILE A 570 7.29 4.16 0.05
C ILE A 570 8.60 4.50 -0.67
N LEU A 571 9.11 5.71 -0.43
CA LEU A 571 10.39 6.20 -0.95
C LEU A 571 11.36 6.33 0.21
N ARG A 572 12.40 5.49 0.22
CA ARG A 572 13.46 5.46 1.21
C ARG A 572 14.71 6.11 0.60
N VAL A 573 15.28 7.12 1.27
CA VAL A 573 16.57 7.70 0.86
C VAL A 573 17.55 7.61 2.01
N PHE A 574 18.62 6.85 1.77
CA PHE A 574 19.72 6.60 2.70
C PHE A 574 20.93 7.41 2.24
N SER A 575 21.59 8.16 3.13
CA SER A 575 22.86 8.84 2.84
C SER A 575 23.87 8.66 3.96
N GLU A 576 25.15 8.69 3.63
CA GLU A 576 26.24 8.61 4.61
C GLU A 576 26.21 9.80 5.58
N LYS A 577 26.21 11.02 5.04
CA LYS A 577 26.02 12.25 5.80
C LYS A 577 24.55 12.58 6.03
N ARG A 578 24.29 13.55 6.90
CA ARG A 578 22.93 13.99 7.23
C ARG A 578 22.28 14.69 6.03
N ASN A 579 21.30 14.06 5.40
CA ASN A 579 20.44 14.72 4.42
C ASN A 579 19.25 15.44 5.08
N LEU A 580 18.55 16.25 4.28
CA LEU A 580 17.13 16.53 4.50
C LEU A 580 16.37 16.04 3.27
N SER A 581 15.41 15.14 3.46
CA SER A 581 14.41 14.80 2.44
C SER A 581 13.01 14.99 3.00
N GLU A 582 12.18 15.69 2.22
CA GLU A 582 10.83 16.12 2.59
C GLU A 582 9.95 16.13 1.34
N GLU A 583 8.65 15.85 1.47
CA GLU A 583 7.69 16.02 0.37
C GLU A 583 7.54 17.50 -0.01
N VAL A 584 7.43 17.76 -1.31
CA VAL A 584 7.16 19.08 -1.89
C VAL A 584 5.66 19.39 -1.78
N GLU A 585 5.18 19.61 -0.55
CA GLU A 585 3.81 20.07 -0.32
C GLU A 585 3.68 21.60 -0.50
N ASN A 586 2.73 22.02 -1.33
CA ASN A 586 2.28 23.41 -1.37
C ASN A 586 1.54 23.75 -0.06
N THR A 587 1.89 24.88 0.57
CA THR A 587 1.20 25.39 1.77
C THR A 587 -0.28 25.69 1.49
N ILE A 588 -1.17 25.02 2.23
CA ILE A 588 -2.63 25.20 2.12
C ILE A 588 -2.99 26.66 2.45
N SER A 589 -3.45 27.42 1.45
CA SER A 589 -3.75 28.84 1.59
C SER A 589 -4.69 29.36 0.49
N VAL A 590 -5.22 30.58 0.69
CA VAL A 590 -6.08 31.26 -0.29
C VAL A 590 -5.74 32.75 -0.36
N ASP A 591 -5.57 33.27 -1.58
CA ASP A 591 -5.13 34.64 -1.85
C ASP A 591 -6.19 35.65 -1.42
N ARG A 592 -5.87 36.45 -0.38
CA ARG A 592 -6.80 37.43 0.17
C ARG A 592 -6.67 38.79 -0.54
N PRO A 593 -7.76 39.37 -1.07
CA PRO A 593 -7.73 40.75 -1.57
C PRO A 593 -7.41 41.73 -0.43
N VAL A 594 -6.45 42.62 -0.64
CA VAL A 594 -5.80 43.43 0.41
C VAL A 594 -6.68 44.58 0.93
N LYS A 595 -7.77 44.27 1.65
CA LYS A 595 -8.53 45.23 2.48
C LYS A 595 -9.06 44.57 3.75
N LYS A 596 -8.56 45.01 4.92
CA LYS A 596 -9.08 44.63 6.24
C LYS A 596 -10.48 45.23 6.47
N LYS A 597 -11.54 44.48 6.13
CA LYS A 597 -12.86 44.61 6.76
C LYS A 597 -13.10 43.38 7.64
N LYS A 598 -13.70 43.56 8.82
CA LYS A 598 -14.18 42.43 9.62
C LYS A 598 -15.28 41.72 8.83
N ALA A 599 -15.14 40.42 8.60
CA ALA A 599 -16.26 39.60 8.15
C ALA A 599 -17.33 39.56 9.25
N LYS A 600 -18.60 39.40 8.86
CA LYS A 600 -19.62 38.95 9.81
C LYS A 600 -19.37 37.47 10.12
N PRO A 601 -19.64 36.99 11.35
CA PRO A 601 -19.67 35.55 11.60
C PRO A 601 -20.80 34.90 10.79
N ILE A 602 -20.62 33.64 10.41
CA ILE A 602 -21.70 32.78 9.91
C ILE A 602 -22.62 32.48 11.10
N ILE A 603 -23.93 32.66 10.93
CA ILE A 603 -24.91 32.39 11.98
C ILE A 603 -25.36 30.94 11.87
N PHE A 604 -25.06 30.12 12.87
CA PHE A 604 -25.50 28.72 12.86
C PHE A 604 -26.93 28.60 13.39
N VAL A 605 -27.65 27.56 12.96
CA VAL A 605 -29.06 27.32 13.36
C VAL A 605 -29.19 27.14 14.90
N SER A 606 -28.11 26.75 15.57
CA SER A 606 -27.97 26.70 17.04
C SER A 606 -27.93 28.08 17.70
N ASP A 607 -27.40 29.11 17.06
CA ASP A 607 -27.37 30.48 17.61
C ASP A 607 -28.79 31.07 17.71
N ARG A 608 -29.66 30.72 16.74
CA ARG A 608 -31.11 30.99 16.81
C ARG A 608 -31.84 30.19 17.91
N ALA A 609 -31.27 29.07 18.38
CA ALA A 609 -31.86 28.28 19.46
C ALA A 609 -31.51 28.83 20.86
N ASN A 610 -30.32 29.41 21.03
CA ASN A 610 -29.92 30.05 22.29
C ASN A 610 -30.55 31.44 22.48
N SER A 611 -30.67 32.23 21.42
CA SER A 611 -31.26 33.58 21.49
C SER A 611 -32.76 33.60 21.84
N ASN A 612 -33.47 32.47 21.74
CA ASN A 612 -34.86 32.31 22.16
C ASN A 612 -35.04 31.92 23.65
N LYS A 613 -33.98 31.95 24.48
CA LYS A 613 -34.07 31.63 25.92
C LYS A 613 -34.07 32.83 26.88
N GLU A 614 -33.78 34.04 26.40
CA GLU A 614 -33.71 35.25 27.24
C GLU A 614 -34.97 36.13 27.18
N LEU A 615 -36.13 35.54 26.86
CA LEU A 615 -37.44 36.21 26.91
C LEU A 615 -38.45 35.36 27.69
N GLY A 616 -38.39 35.44 29.03
CA GLY A 616 -39.39 34.81 29.90
C GLY A 616 -39.14 34.99 31.40
N VAL A 617 -40.12 35.63 32.07
CA VAL A 617 -40.31 35.78 33.53
C VAL A 617 -39.54 36.89 34.23
N ASP A 618 -40.21 38.03 34.40
CA ASP A 618 -40.02 38.94 35.53
C ASP A 618 -40.73 38.39 36.78
N GLN A 619 -40.08 38.42 37.95
CA GLN A 619 -40.75 38.65 39.25
C GLN A 619 -39.77 39.11 40.34
N GLU A 620 -40.30 39.77 41.37
CA GLU A 620 -39.59 40.73 42.22
C GLU A 620 -38.96 40.13 43.49
N SER A 621 -37.91 40.78 44.02
CA SER A 621 -37.65 40.88 45.48
C SER A 621 -36.75 42.09 45.79
N GLU A 622 -37.00 42.79 46.90
CA GLU A 622 -36.21 43.95 47.34
C GLU A 622 -35.09 43.57 48.33
N GLU A 623 -33.98 44.31 48.32
CA GLU A 623 -33.47 45.19 49.42
C GLU A 623 -31.94 45.42 49.36
N GLY A 624 -31.47 46.63 49.74
CA GLY A 624 -30.11 46.82 50.31
C GLY A 624 -29.05 47.64 49.53
N LYS A 625 -29.08 48.98 49.70
CA LYS A 625 -27.99 49.93 50.07
C LYS A 625 -26.50 49.52 49.83
N ASP A 626 -25.55 50.40 49.44
CA ASP A 626 -25.46 51.87 49.51
C ASP A 626 -24.28 52.44 48.66
N LYS A 627 -24.30 53.76 48.31
CA LYS A 627 -23.15 54.63 47.89
C LYS A 627 -22.32 54.26 46.62
N THR A 628 -21.75 55.17 45.82
CA THR A 628 -21.78 56.66 45.71
C THR A 628 -21.43 57.13 44.28
N SER A 629 -21.87 58.34 43.90
CA SER A 629 -21.48 59.10 42.68
C SER A 629 -20.53 60.27 43.06
N PRO A 630 -20.03 61.17 42.16
CA PRO A 630 -20.25 61.36 40.70
C PRO A 630 -18.93 61.34 39.87
N ASP A 631 -18.89 61.58 38.54
CA ASP A 631 -18.96 62.91 37.90
C ASP A 631 -19.33 62.94 36.38
N LYS A 632 -19.80 64.11 35.94
CA LYS A 632 -20.11 64.60 34.56
C LYS A 632 -20.19 66.15 34.65
N PRO A 633 -20.09 66.97 33.57
CA PRO A 633 -20.45 66.66 32.17
C PRO A 633 -19.53 67.27 31.06
N GLU A 634 -19.83 67.00 29.78
CA GLU A 634 -20.04 67.94 28.64
C GLU A 634 -20.21 67.12 27.33
N LYS A 635 -21.35 67.16 26.63
CA LYS A 635 -21.87 68.15 25.65
C LYS A 635 -21.25 68.11 24.24
N SER A 636 -21.91 67.34 23.35
CA SER A 636 -22.42 67.70 22.00
C SER A 636 -21.52 68.46 20.99
N PRO A 637 -21.48 68.06 19.68
CA PRO A 637 -22.72 67.95 18.89
C PRO A 637 -22.81 66.80 17.86
N GLN A 638 -24.01 66.64 17.27
CA GLN A 638 -24.30 65.76 16.14
C GLN A 638 -23.88 66.39 14.79
N PRO A 639 -23.36 65.59 13.83
CA PRO A 639 -23.46 65.87 12.40
C PRO A 639 -24.84 65.45 11.84
N ARG A 640 -25.25 66.06 10.72
CA ARG A 640 -26.51 65.75 10.01
C ARG A 640 -26.34 64.54 9.07
N PRO A 641 -27.43 63.81 8.72
CA PRO A 641 -27.38 62.82 7.65
C PRO A 641 -27.09 63.52 6.31
N GLY A 642 -26.07 63.05 5.58
CA GLY A 642 -25.54 63.78 4.43
C GLY A 642 -24.52 62.99 3.62
N ASN A 643 -24.92 61.84 3.08
CA ASN A 643 -24.37 61.27 1.85
C ASN A 643 -25.37 60.27 1.28
N THR A 644 -25.91 60.55 0.10
CA THR A 644 -26.55 59.55 -0.75
C THR A 644 -25.44 58.82 -1.50
N ASP A 645 -25.21 57.56 -1.16
CA ASP A 645 -24.40 56.68 -2.01
C ASP A 645 -25.08 56.58 -3.39
N GLN A 646 -24.41 57.08 -4.44
CA GLN A 646 -24.85 56.83 -5.81
C GLN A 646 -24.50 55.37 -6.16
N GLU A 647 -25.49 54.48 -6.08
CA GLU A 647 -25.38 53.15 -6.70
C GLU A 647 -24.99 53.35 -8.19
N SER A 648 -23.96 52.66 -8.66
CA SER A 648 -23.52 52.78 -10.06
C SER A 648 -24.59 52.22 -11.00
N GLU A 649 -24.59 52.63 -12.28
CA GLU A 649 -25.54 52.09 -13.27
C GLU A 649 -25.46 50.56 -13.36
N GLU A 650 -24.27 49.97 -13.21
CA GLU A 650 -24.09 48.51 -13.13
C GLU A 650 -24.77 47.90 -11.89
N GLN A 651 -24.72 48.56 -10.74
CA GLN A 651 -25.40 48.11 -9.52
C GLN A 651 -26.92 48.22 -9.66
N LEU A 652 -27.41 49.33 -10.24
CA LEU A 652 -28.84 49.53 -10.52
C LEU A 652 -29.38 48.48 -11.50
N GLN A 653 -28.64 48.21 -12.58
CA GLN A 653 -28.97 47.15 -13.53
C GLN A 653 -28.94 45.77 -12.87
N PHE A 654 -27.94 45.49 -12.02
CA PHE A 654 -27.86 44.22 -11.30
C PHE A 654 -29.03 44.03 -10.31
N ARG A 655 -29.45 45.08 -9.60
CA ARG A 655 -30.65 45.05 -8.74
C ARG A 655 -31.93 44.75 -9.52
N ASN A 656 -32.08 45.34 -10.70
CA ASN A 656 -33.23 45.09 -11.57
C ASN A 656 -33.24 43.65 -12.09
N ILE A 657 -32.07 43.10 -12.46
CA ILE A 657 -31.92 41.69 -12.84
C ILE A 657 -32.24 40.78 -11.65
N PHE A 658 -31.73 41.07 -10.45
CA PHE A 658 -32.00 40.29 -9.23
C PHE A 658 -33.50 40.23 -8.90
N ARG A 659 -34.20 41.39 -8.95
CA ARG A 659 -35.66 41.44 -8.75
C ARG A 659 -36.44 40.64 -9.80
N GLN A 660 -35.94 40.55 -11.03
CA GLN A 660 -36.55 39.69 -12.07
C GLN A 660 -36.31 38.18 -11.84
N ILE A 661 -35.40 37.80 -10.94
CA ILE A 661 -35.08 36.40 -10.62
C ILE A 661 -35.77 35.95 -9.33
N ALA A 662 -35.73 36.80 -8.28
CA ALA A 662 -36.31 36.52 -6.96
C ALA A 662 -37.79 36.93 -6.82
N GLY A 663 -38.34 37.67 -7.78
CA GLY A 663 -39.73 38.14 -7.72
C GLY A 663 -40.01 39.04 -6.49
N ASP A 664 -41.08 38.71 -5.78
CA ASP A 664 -41.64 39.55 -4.70
C ASP A 664 -41.02 39.28 -3.31
N ASP A 665 -40.43 38.11 -3.06
CA ASP A 665 -39.78 37.80 -1.77
C ASP A 665 -38.36 38.38 -1.65
N MET A 666 -37.73 38.72 -2.79
CA MET A 666 -36.39 39.30 -2.89
C MET A 666 -35.26 38.37 -2.36
N GLU A 667 -35.47 37.05 -2.30
CA GLU A 667 -34.49 36.05 -1.86
C GLU A 667 -34.42 34.84 -2.81
N VAL A 668 -33.33 34.69 -3.57
CA VAL A 668 -33.22 33.63 -4.61
C VAL A 668 -33.14 32.23 -4.00
N CYS A 669 -34.05 31.34 -4.38
CA CYS A 669 -34.05 29.93 -4.00
C CYS A 669 -33.27 29.02 -4.98
N ALA A 670 -33.14 27.73 -4.66
CA ALA A 670 -32.34 26.79 -5.44
C ALA A 670 -32.84 26.59 -6.89
N ASP A 671 -34.15 26.54 -7.10
CA ASP A 671 -34.74 26.37 -8.43
C ASP A 671 -34.61 27.65 -9.29
N GLU A 672 -34.75 28.84 -8.69
CA GLU A 672 -34.50 30.12 -9.36
C GLU A 672 -33.03 30.28 -9.73
N LEU A 673 -32.11 29.96 -8.80
CA LEU A 673 -30.67 29.95 -9.03
C LEU A 673 -30.30 29.03 -10.20
N LYS A 674 -30.86 27.80 -10.22
CA LYS A 674 -30.70 26.85 -11.31
C LYS A 674 -31.20 27.42 -12.64
N ASN A 675 -32.38 28.03 -12.65
CA ASN A 675 -33.00 28.59 -13.85
C ASN A 675 -32.20 29.76 -14.43
N ILE A 676 -31.72 30.71 -13.60
CA ILE A 676 -30.89 31.83 -14.11
C ILE A 676 -29.53 31.36 -14.59
N LEU A 677 -28.86 30.47 -13.85
CA LEU A 677 -27.55 29.95 -14.25
C LEU A 677 -27.65 29.18 -15.56
N ASN A 678 -28.64 28.30 -15.72
CA ASN A 678 -28.82 27.53 -16.95
C ASN A 678 -29.26 28.40 -18.14
N MET A 679 -30.06 29.46 -17.91
CA MET A 679 -30.34 30.44 -18.96
C MET A 679 -29.08 31.19 -19.44
N VAL A 680 -28.10 31.45 -18.57
CA VAL A 680 -26.84 32.13 -18.94
C VAL A 680 -25.81 31.17 -19.54
N VAL A 681 -25.74 29.93 -19.05
CA VAL A 681 -24.95 28.84 -19.65
C VAL A 681 -25.43 28.57 -21.08
N ASN A 682 -26.74 28.36 -21.29
CA ASN A 682 -27.32 28.09 -22.62
C ASN A 682 -27.16 29.25 -23.63
N LYS A 683 -26.81 30.47 -23.17
CA LYS A 683 -26.45 31.61 -24.04
C LYS A 683 -24.96 31.61 -24.44
N ASN A 684 -24.09 30.90 -23.72
CA ASN A 684 -22.68 30.71 -24.04
C ASN A 684 -22.50 29.46 -24.92
N LYS A 685 -22.64 29.61 -26.25
CA LYS A 685 -22.54 28.48 -27.20
C LYS A 685 -21.20 27.71 -27.15
N ASP A 686 -20.15 28.37 -26.70
CA ASP A 686 -18.80 27.81 -26.54
C ASP A 686 -18.62 26.96 -25.24
N LEU A 687 -19.64 26.88 -24.36
CA LEU A 687 -19.63 26.01 -23.17
C LEU A 687 -20.55 24.79 -23.38
N LYS A 688 -19.95 23.63 -23.66
CA LYS A 688 -20.68 22.35 -23.80
C LYS A 688 -20.92 21.72 -22.42
N THR A 689 -22.05 22.01 -21.79
CA THR A 689 -22.43 21.42 -20.50
C THR A 689 -23.94 21.14 -20.45
N GLN A 690 -24.36 20.21 -19.60
CA GLN A 690 -25.78 19.93 -19.31
C GLN A 690 -26.43 21.04 -18.45
N GLY A 691 -25.63 21.99 -17.95
CA GLY A 691 -26.05 22.99 -16.99
C GLY A 691 -26.03 22.47 -15.55
N PHE A 692 -26.25 23.39 -14.61
CA PHE A 692 -26.26 23.15 -13.17
C PHE A 692 -27.42 22.23 -12.76
N THR A 693 -27.12 21.24 -11.93
CA THR A 693 -28.14 20.45 -11.23
C THR A 693 -28.84 21.25 -10.13
N LEU A 694 -29.98 20.76 -9.64
CA LEU A 694 -30.65 21.38 -8.49
C LEU A 694 -29.84 21.22 -7.18
N GLU A 695 -29.09 20.13 -7.06
CA GLU A 695 -28.29 19.83 -5.87
C GLU A 695 -27.03 20.71 -5.81
N SER A 696 -26.42 20.96 -6.97
CA SER A 696 -25.39 21.98 -7.18
C SER A 696 -25.85 23.34 -6.65
N CYS A 697 -27.06 23.76 -7.03
CA CYS A 697 -27.64 25.02 -6.57
C CYS A 697 -27.93 25.04 -5.06
N ARG A 698 -28.45 23.95 -4.47
CA ARG A 698 -28.64 23.85 -3.00
C ARG A 698 -27.31 23.97 -2.25
N SER A 699 -26.29 23.24 -2.68
CA SER A 699 -24.96 23.29 -2.07
C SER A 699 -24.33 24.68 -2.19
N MET A 700 -24.43 25.32 -3.37
CA MET A 700 -23.94 26.69 -3.57
C MET A 700 -24.66 27.72 -2.69
N ILE A 701 -25.95 27.52 -2.39
CA ILE A 701 -26.69 28.37 -1.45
C ILE A 701 -26.18 28.15 -0.03
N ALA A 702 -26.18 26.92 0.48
CA ALA A 702 -25.83 26.66 1.89
C ALA A 702 -24.38 26.99 2.27
N LEU A 703 -23.48 27.08 1.27
CA LEU A 703 -22.09 27.54 1.42
C LEU A 703 -21.93 29.09 1.46
N LEU A 704 -22.98 29.84 1.14
CA LEU A 704 -22.97 31.30 0.98
C LEU A 704 -24.13 32.03 1.70
N ASP A 705 -25.14 31.31 2.14
CA ASP A 705 -26.18 31.70 3.10
C ASP A 705 -25.51 32.08 4.44
N THR A 706 -25.32 33.39 4.68
CA THR A 706 -24.67 33.89 5.90
C THR A 706 -25.66 34.31 6.99
N ASP A 707 -26.93 34.48 6.65
CA ASP A 707 -28.00 34.86 7.57
C ASP A 707 -28.84 33.69 8.08
N GLY A 708 -28.72 32.50 7.46
CA GLY A 708 -29.44 31.27 7.80
C GLY A 708 -30.85 31.22 7.21
N SER A 709 -31.06 31.80 6.03
CA SER A 709 -32.34 31.83 5.32
C SER A 709 -32.63 30.56 4.51
N GLY A 710 -31.60 29.79 4.14
CA GLY A 710 -31.70 28.72 3.14
C GLY A 710 -31.91 29.25 1.71
N ARG A 711 -31.63 30.53 1.48
CA ARG A 711 -31.78 31.28 0.22
C ARG A 711 -30.56 32.18 0.02
N LEU A 712 -30.58 33.03 -1.02
CA LEU A 712 -29.55 34.06 -1.23
C LEU A 712 -30.18 35.44 -1.27
N ASN A 713 -29.77 36.30 -0.34
CA ASN A 713 -30.09 37.72 -0.41
C ASN A 713 -29.28 38.41 -1.53
N LEU A 714 -29.65 39.66 -1.86
CA LEU A 714 -29.01 40.44 -2.93
C LEU A 714 -27.47 40.52 -2.83
N GLN A 715 -26.91 40.58 -1.63
CA GLN A 715 -25.45 40.72 -1.43
C GLN A 715 -24.72 39.40 -1.67
N GLU A 716 -25.30 38.29 -1.21
CA GLU A 716 -24.75 36.94 -1.37
C GLU A 716 -24.86 36.49 -2.83
N PHE A 717 -26.00 36.70 -3.47
CA PHE A 717 -26.17 36.43 -4.90
C PHE A 717 -25.21 37.28 -5.76
N HIS A 718 -25.00 38.57 -5.41
CA HIS A 718 -24.01 39.40 -6.12
C HIS A 718 -22.57 38.87 -5.96
N HIS A 719 -22.21 38.38 -4.77
CA HIS A 719 -20.90 37.76 -4.54
C HIS A 719 -20.74 36.46 -5.34
N LEU A 720 -21.72 35.54 -5.26
CA LEU A 720 -21.75 34.29 -6.03
C LEU A 720 -21.62 34.57 -7.53
N TRP A 721 -22.42 35.49 -8.07
CA TRP A 721 -22.42 35.84 -9.48
C TRP A 721 -21.06 36.39 -9.96
N LYS A 722 -20.42 37.21 -9.13
CA LYS A 722 -19.08 37.73 -9.41
C LYS A 722 -18.02 36.63 -9.41
N LYS A 723 -18.12 35.65 -8.50
CA LYS A 723 -17.21 34.50 -8.43
C LYS A 723 -17.41 33.53 -9.61
N ILE A 724 -18.65 33.15 -9.93
CA ILE A 724 -18.95 32.34 -11.12
C ILE A 724 -18.41 33.01 -12.39
N LYS A 725 -18.62 34.33 -12.59
CA LYS A 725 -18.08 35.06 -13.74
C LYS A 725 -16.54 35.13 -13.80
N ALA A 726 -15.85 35.05 -12.66
CA ALA A 726 -14.39 34.99 -12.63
C ALA A 726 -13.91 33.58 -13.00
N TRP A 727 -14.43 32.56 -12.33
CA TRP A 727 -14.07 31.16 -12.53
C TRP A 727 -14.48 30.63 -13.91
N GLN A 728 -15.56 31.13 -14.52
CA GLN A 728 -15.93 30.85 -15.91
C GLN A 728 -14.84 31.25 -16.92
N LYS A 729 -14.07 32.32 -16.64
CA LYS A 729 -12.94 32.71 -17.49
C LYS A 729 -11.76 31.76 -17.34
N ILE A 730 -11.51 31.28 -16.12
CA ILE A 730 -10.45 30.30 -15.84
C ILE A 730 -10.80 28.97 -16.52
N PHE A 731 -12.04 28.49 -16.38
CA PHE A 731 -12.50 27.28 -17.07
C PHE A 731 -12.30 27.39 -18.59
N LYS A 732 -12.77 28.48 -19.22
CA LYS A 732 -12.56 28.75 -20.66
C LYS A 732 -11.09 29.00 -21.05
N HIS A 733 -10.17 29.19 -20.10
CA HIS A 733 -8.74 29.28 -20.39
C HIS A 733 -8.11 27.88 -20.52
N TYR A 734 -8.55 26.93 -19.71
CA TYR A 734 -8.03 25.56 -19.68
C TYR A 734 -8.77 24.59 -20.61
N ASP A 735 -10.08 24.78 -20.85
CA ASP A 735 -10.93 24.08 -21.85
C ASP A 735 -10.52 24.45 -23.30
N THR A 736 -9.28 24.11 -23.65
CA THR A 736 -8.56 24.58 -24.84
C THR A 736 -9.08 23.92 -26.12
N ASP A 737 -9.58 22.68 -26.01
CA ASP A 737 -10.22 21.95 -27.10
C ASP A 737 -11.73 22.26 -27.23
N GLN A 738 -12.26 23.09 -26.32
CA GLN A 738 -13.68 23.41 -26.19
C GLN A 738 -14.55 22.15 -26.03
N SER A 739 -14.04 21.11 -25.37
CA SER A 739 -14.82 19.92 -24.99
C SER A 739 -15.97 20.26 -24.03
N GLY A 740 -15.86 21.35 -23.27
CA GLY A 740 -16.78 21.70 -22.18
C GLY A 740 -16.40 21.03 -20.85
N THR A 741 -15.21 20.44 -20.81
CA THR A 741 -14.61 19.77 -19.65
C THR A 741 -13.14 20.15 -19.56
N ILE A 742 -12.60 20.22 -18.34
CA ILE A 742 -11.15 20.24 -18.13
C ILE A 742 -10.71 18.91 -17.54
N ASN A 743 -9.52 18.42 -17.88
CA ASN A 743 -9.00 17.23 -17.21
C ASN A 743 -8.51 17.56 -15.80
N SER A 744 -8.37 16.53 -14.97
CA SER A 744 -7.98 16.65 -13.57
C SER A 744 -6.55 17.23 -13.35
N TYR A 745 -5.68 17.23 -14.37
CA TYR A 745 -4.37 17.89 -14.29
C TYR A 745 -4.49 19.41 -14.57
N GLU A 746 -5.29 19.80 -15.55
CA GLU A 746 -5.67 21.21 -15.80
C GLU A 746 -6.39 21.83 -14.60
N MET A 747 -7.24 21.06 -13.92
CA MET A 747 -7.87 21.46 -12.66
C MET A 747 -6.85 21.95 -11.63
N ARG A 748 -5.67 21.32 -11.54
CA ARG A 748 -4.61 21.73 -10.60
C ARG A 748 -4.12 23.16 -10.87
N ASN A 749 -4.03 23.53 -12.15
CA ASN A 749 -3.61 24.87 -12.57
C ASN A 749 -4.77 25.87 -12.42
N ALA A 750 -5.99 25.48 -12.79
CA ALA A 750 -7.19 26.30 -12.62
C ALA A 750 -7.50 26.65 -11.15
N VAL A 751 -7.18 25.75 -10.20
CA VAL A 751 -7.30 25.98 -8.76
C VAL A 751 -6.26 27.00 -8.27
N ASN A 752 -4.99 26.86 -8.68
CA ASN A 752 -3.93 27.83 -8.38
C ASN A 752 -4.27 29.23 -8.96
N ASP A 753 -4.71 29.32 -10.23
CA ASP A 753 -5.11 30.58 -10.89
C ASP A 753 -6.33 31.26 -10.26
N ALA A 754 -7.19 30.49 -9.58
CA ALA A 754 -8.29 31.02 -8.79
C ALA A 754 -7.85 31.56 -7.42
N GLY A 755 -6.56 31.48 -7.10
CA GLY A 755 -5.95 31.92 -5.85
C GLY A 755 -6.07 30.91 -4.72
N PHE A 756 -6.28 29.61 -5.01
CA PHE A 756 -6.27 28.54 -4.00
C PHE A 756 -4.97 27.73 -4.14
N HIS A 757 -4.13 27.73 -3.11
CA HIS A 757 -2.93 26.90 -3.07
C HIS A 757 -3.21 25.69 -2.17
N LEU A 758 -3.24 24.50 -2.74
CA LEU A 758 -3.61 23.26 -2.04
C LEU A 758 -2.48 22.22 -2.08
N ASN A 759 -2.39 21.36 -1.07
CA ASN A 759 -1.47 20.22 -1.08
C ASN A 759 -2.01 19.06 -1.94
N SER A 760 -1.15 18.08 -2.23
CA SER A 760 -1.50 16.90 -3.05
C SER A 760 -2.72 16.14 -2.51
N GLN A 761 -2.86 16.06 -1.18
CA GLN A 761 -3.93 15.33 -0.53
C GLN A 761 -5.33 15.93 -0.78
N LEU A 762 -5.42 17.26 -0.87
CA LEU A 762 -6.66 17.96 -1.23
C LEU A 762 -6.95 17.85 -2.73
N TYR A 763 -5.93 17.85 -3.59
CA TYR A 763 -6.10 17.59 -5.02
C TYR A 763 -6.64 16.18 -5.31
N ASP A 764 -6.21 15.17 -4.55
CA ASP A 764 -6.80 13.82 -4.61
C ASP A 764 -8.30 13.87 -4.33
N ILE A 765 -8.71 14.54 -3.23
CA ILE A 765 -10.11 14.63 -2.79
C ILE A 765 -10.97 15.37 -3.83
N ILE A 766 -10.44 16.43 -4.43
CA ILE A 766 -11.12 17.17 -5.50
C ILE A 766 -11.35 16.26 -6.71
N THR A 767 -10.31 15.55 -7.17
CA THR A 767 -10.42 14.63 -8.31
C THR A 767 -11.42 13.50 -8.01
N MET A 768 -11.30 12.86 -6.85
CA MET A 768 -12.18 11.78 -6.40
C MET A 768 -13.65 12.19 -6.23
N ARG A 769 -13.94 13.49 -6.02
CA ARG A 769 -15.31 13.99 -5.74
C ARG A 769 -15.98 14.65 -6.94
N TYR A 770 -15.21 15.29 -7.83
CA TYR A 770 -15.74 16.15 -8.90
C TYR A 770 -15.34 15.74 -10.32
N ALA A 771 -14.43 14.76 -10.49
CA ALA A 771 -14.10 14.22 -11.80
C ALA A 771 -14.94 12.99 -12.14
N ASP A 772 -15.19 12.78 -13.44
CA ASP A 772 -15.94 11.66 -13.96
C ASP A 772 -15.07 10.39 -14.15
N LYS A 773 -15.66 9.33 -14.72
CA LYS A 773 -14.96 8.06 -15.03
C LYS A 773 -13.80 8.19 -16.03
N HIS A 774 -13.70 9.30 -16.75
CA HIS A 774 -12.63 9.66 -17.68
C HIS A 774 -11.58 10.60 -17.06
N MET A 775 -11.76 11.02 -15.80
CA MET A 775 -10.99 12.06 -15.09
C MET A 775 -11.17 13.47 -15.64
N ASN A 776 -12.34 13.73 -16.22
CA ASN A 776 -12.76 15.05 -16.70
C ASN A 776 -13.71 15.70 -15.68
N ILE A 777 -13.58 17.01 -15.49
CA ILE A 777 -14.42 17.83 -14.62
C ILE A 777 -15.24 18.76 -15.51
N ASP A 778 -16.56 18.68 -15.41
CA ASP A 778 -17.48 19.53 -16.16
C ASP A 778 -17.71 20.89 -15.47
N PHE A 779 -18.34 21.83 -16.18
CA PHE A 779 -18.50 23.19 -15.68
C PHE A 779 -19.33 23.30 -14.38
N ASP A 780 -20.32 22.42 -14.18
CA ASP A 780 -21.09 22.38 -12.92
C ASP A 780 -20.21 21.90 -11.76
N SER A 781 -19.55 20.75 -11.93
CA SER A 781 -18.67 20.15 -10.91
C SER A 781 -17.51 21.07 -10.54
N PHE A 782 -16.94 21.77 -11.53
CA PHE A 782 -15.89 22.78 -11.35
C PHE A 782 -16.34 23.94 -10.44
N ILE A 783 -17.49 24.56 -10.76
CA ILE A 783 -18.02 25.69 -9.99
C ILE A 783 -18.44 25.23 -8.58
N CYS A 784 -19.07 24.07 -8.45
CA CYS A 784 -19.42 23.48 -7.15
C CYS A 784 -18.20 23.24 -6.27
N CYS A 785 -17.11 22.71 -6.84
CA CYS A 785 -15.84 22.55 -6.14
C CYS A 785 -15.32 23.89 -5.62
N PHE A 786 -15.32 24.94 -6.46
CA PHE A 786 -14.74 26.23 -6.10
C PHE A 786 -15.59 27.01 -5.09
N VAL A 787 -16.93 26.92 -5.16
CA VAL A 787 -17.81 27.46 -4.12
C VAL A 787 -17.60 26.71 -2.79
N ARG A 788 -17.45 25.37 -2.79
CA ARG A 788 -17.16 24.62 -1.56
C ARG A 788 -15.79 24.93 -0.98
N LEU A 789 -14.74 25.08 -1.81
CA LEU A 789 -13.43 25.53 -1.35
C LEU A 789 -13.52 26.92 -0.69
N GLU A 790 -14.16 27.90 -1.33
CA GLU A 790 -14.32 29.23 -0.75
C GLU A 790 -15.15 29.22 0.55
N GLY A 791 -16.25 28.47 0.59
CA GLY A 791 -17.10 28.33 1.78
C GLY A 791 -16.38 27.66 2.95
N MET A 792 -15.65 26.58 2.71
CA MET A 792 -14.85 25.89 3.73
C MET A 792 -13.72 26.78 4.26
N PHE A 793 -12.97 27.45 3.39
CA PHE A 793 -11.97 28.44 3.82
C PHE A 793 -12.60 29.59 4.62
N ARG A 794 -13.79 30.08 4.24
CA ARG A 794 -14.51 31.12 5.00
C ARG A 794 -14.93 30.64 6.39
N ALA A 795 -15.51 29.46 6.49
CA ALA A 795 -15.94 28.88 7.76
C ALA A 795 -14.76 28.66 8.69
N PHE A 796 -13.68 28.04 8.21
CA PHE A 796 -12.45 27.85 8.99
C PHE A 796 -11.92 29.18 9.55
N ASN A 797 -11.78 30.19 8.69
CA ASN A 797 -11.30 31.53 9.06
C ASN A 797 -12.29 32.38 9.90
N ALA A 798 -13.49 31.86 10.19
CA ALA A 798 -14.44 32.47 11.13
C ALA A 798 -14.38 31.81 12.53
N PHE A 799 -13.95 30.55 12.60
CA PHE A 799 -13.70 29.82 13.84
C PHE A 799 -12.27 30.03 14.37
N ASP A 800 -11.27 30.05 13.49
CA ASP A 800 -9.87 30.37 13.79
C ASP A 800 -9.73 31.88 14.09
N LYS A 801 -9.79 32.23 15.38
CA LYS A 801 -9.83 33.62 15.87
C LYS A 801 -8.47 34.09 16.39
N ASP A 802 -7.63 33.15 16.79
CA ASP A 802 -6.26 33.28 17.25
C ASP A 802 -5.28 33.33 16.06
N GLY A 803 -5.59 32.61 14.98
CA GLY A 803 -4.68 32.40 13.85
C GLY A 803 -3.68 31.26 14.08
N ASP A 804 -3.99 30.29 14.95
CA ASP A 804 -3.12 29.15 15.25
C ASP A 804 -3.27 27.98 14.25
N GLY A 805 -4.30 28.03 13.39
CA GLY A 805 -4.62 26.98 12.43
C GLY A 805 -5.37 25.77 13.01
N ILE A 806 -5.99 25.89 14.19
CA ILE A 806 -6.70 24.80 14.86
C ILE A 806 -8.09 25.23 15.35
N ILE A 807 -9.12 24.91 14.55
CA ILE A 807 -10.51 25.08 14.98
C ILE A 807 -10.95 23.97 15.96
N LYS A 808 -11.70 24.35 16.99
CA LYS A 808 -12.26 23.42 17.99
C LYS A 808 -13.78 23.47 17.89
N LEU A 809 -14.39 22.34 17.51
CA LEU A 809 -15.83 22.20 17.31
C LEU A 809 -16.38 21.10 18.22
N ASN A 810 -17.57 21.31 18.77
CA ASN A 810 -18.35 20.26 19.41
C ASN A 810 -19.15 19.44 18.38
N VAL A 811 -19.75 18.32 18.81
CA VAL A 811 -20.44 17.39 17.90
C VAL A 811 -21.58 18.03 17.11
N LEU A 812 -22.31 18.99 17.69
CA LEU A 812 -23.39 19.70 16.99
C LEU A 812 -22.83 20.67 15.94
N GLU A 813 -21.80 21.46 16.30
CA GLU A 813 -21.13 22.39 15.37
C GLU A 813 -20.50 21.64 14.20
N TRP A 814 -19.83 20.52 14.47
CA TRP A 814 -19.28 19.63 13.44
C TRP A 814 -20.36 19.07 12.50
N LEU A 815 -21.46 18.55 13.05
CA LEU A 815 -22.56 18.02 12.24
C LEU A 815 -23.26 19.12 11.44
N GLN A 816 -23.43 20.33 11.98
CA GLN A 816 -23.97 21.46 11.22
C GLN A 816 -23.05 21.86 10.06
N LEU A 817 -21.74 21.99 10.32
CA LEU A 817 -20.75 22.36 9.31
C LEU A 817 -20.61 21.31 8.20
N THR A 818 -20.86 20.02 8.49
CA THR A 818 -20.68 18.91 7.53
C THR A 818 -21.96 18.40 6.88
N MET A 819 -23.14 18.66 7.45
CA MET A 819 -24.44 18.24 6.88
C MET A 819 -25.17 19.35 6.14
N TYR A 820 -24.86 20.64 6.38
CA TYR A 820 -25.48 21.77 5.68
C TYR A 820 -24.70 22.19 4.42
N ALA A 821 -23.37 22.05 4.41
CA ALA A 821 -22.45 22.71 3.46
C ALA A 821 -21.82 21.81 2.38
#